data_AF-A0A6L8KE58-F1
#
_entry.id   AF-A0A6L8KE58-F1
#
_cell.length_a   1.000
_cell.length_b   1.000
_cell.length_c   1.000
_cell.angle_alpha   90.00
_cell.angle_beta   90.00
_cell.angle_gamma   90.00
#
_symmetry.space_group_name_H-M   'P 1'
#
loop_
_entity.id
_entity.type
_entity.pdbx_description
1 polymer ?
#
loop_
_entity_poly.entity_id
_entity_poly.type
_entity_poly.pdbx_seq_one_letter_code
_entity_poly.pdbx_strand_id
1 'polypeptide(L)'
;MDQALIRKLTDIYKTYGFELAKTYKNDSVLVFTLKTGYFDNADIVPTDAQSDSGVAFKEFSDAGFACTIRSFLSPDQAEQQLFKGFFSVDSILARLDNDYQRFANNIVSAFSEDAKYEYINAPYLINGKPGALSPAEEVTSRISSTKPTLFLIEAAAGFGKTCTAYELVHKLTEKHEFLPLFSELSRNRQAVIFRHILLDEIDRTFPMLSSRLVQNEMRNGRVITVLDGFDELLRKNDDGGEFENHEPMLETIGEFLTGNAKIVLTTRRTVLFEGDAFHSWVDKHSDEFDLIRIKISEPKVADWLPDARISSLQEAGLKVEHIANPVLLSYLRCISDAEFVDVASQPHELVDRYFDFMLNRETIRQDLRMNPARQQRVLKSIAEDMINFGYTSENRDYIVDQIARDNSKLLDDALLAYPPGQRPTKEGLVNKLASHALLDRNVREPDKISFVNEFVFGHFIAQIILKDADWISDDLRFIEPAVISYQPRSSSTKGKLWENLSQSLNFLPVSDQIDISARLKEEVGFELENDEAQGLEFVELLIGQAYISNFQFNECVFKKCEFDLSMLSEVTFLNCRYYDCQIINLTAKGPIHEFGGIGDQEIIELLTQSTVNAADAVAPDRQLLLDRFVLERFWPVGRDTVMHKHRPIKGICSNSGEFRQGEILDSILSLKKRGILLEPHSASFVELNFEKIIEVRLILGRQGAVHGN
;
A
#
# COMPACT_ATOMS: atom_id res chain seq x y z
N MET A 1 -21.56 55.32 15.55
CA MET A 1 -20.91 54.02 15.25
C MET A 1 -20.91 53.11 16.45
N ASP A 2 -21.18 51.83 16.23
CA ASP A 2 -21.07 50.75 17.22
C ASP A 2 -19.60 50.46 17.56
N GLN A 3 -19.23 50.52 18.84
CA GLN A 3 -17.86 50.27 19.30
C GLN A 3 -17.43 48.81 19.14
N ALA A 4 -18.37 47.86 19.21
CA ALA A 4 -18.06 46.44 19.03
C ALA A 4 -17.68 46.14 17.57
N LEU A 5 -18.42 46.73 16.63
CA LEU A 5 -18.14 46.63 15.20
C LEU A 5 -16.76 47.20 14.82
N ILE A 6 -16.45 48.41 15.30
CA ILE A 6 -15.15 49.05 15.04
C ILE A 6 -14.02 48.17 15.55
N ARG A 7 -14.15 47.61 16.76
CA ARG A 7 -13.12 46.76 17.35
C ARG A 7 -12.89 45.50 16.52
N LYS A 8 -13.96 44.79 16.14
CA LYS A 8 -13.87 43.60 15.28
C LYS A 8 -13.21 43.88 13.94
N LEU A 9 -13.65 44.93 13.22
CA LEU A 9 -13.06 45.31 11.94
C LEU A 9 -11.58 45.70 12.09
N THR A 10 -11.24 46.42 13.15
CA THR A 10 -9.85 46.79 13.44
C THR A 10 -8.97 45.56 13.68
N ASP A 11 -9.46 44.58 14.45
CA ASP A 11 -8.70 43.36 14.74
C ASP A 11 -8.51 42.49 13.48
N ILE A 12 -9.54 42.42 12.62
CA ILE A 12 -9.45 41.77 11.30
C ILE A 12 -8.40 42.45 10.44
N TYR A 13 -8.51 43.76 10.19
CA TYR A 13 -7.60 44.50 9.31
C TYR A 13 -6.15 44.44 9.81
N LYS A 14 -5.93 44.50 11.13
CA LYS A 14 -4.59 44.31 11.74
C LYS A 14 -3.99 42.95 11.44
N THR A 15 -4.80 41.90 11.37
CA THR A 15 -4.31 40.55 11.06
C THR A 15 -3.70 40.49 9.65
N TYR A 16 -4.24 41.27 8.71
CA TYR A 16 -3.71 41.43 7.35
C TYR A 16 -2.66 42.53 7.21
N GLY A 17 -2.16 43.07 8.34
CA GLY A 17 -1.06 44.04 8.36
C GLY A 17 -1.47 45.51 8.19
N PHE A 18 -2.78 45.82 8.16
CA PHE A 18 -3.24 47.21 8.12
C PHE A 18 -3.18 47.87 9.50
N GLU A 19 -3.00 49.19 9.49
CA GLU A 19 -3.12 50.05 10.66
C GLU A 19 -4.36 50.94 10.54
N LEU A 20 -5.09 51.14 11.64
CA LEU A 20 -6.19 52.10 11.67
C LEU A 20 -5.60 53.52 11.67
N ALA A 21 -5.68 54.21 10.54
CA ALA A 21 -5.13 55.55 10.39
C ALA A 21 -6.08 56.62 10.94
N LYS A 22 -7.38 56.50 10.65
CA LYS A 22 -8.37 57.51 11.06
C LYS A 22 -9.79 56.95 11.17
N THR A 23 -10.56 57.53 12.07
CA THR A 23 -12.00 57.25 12.24
C THR A 23 -12.80 58.53 12.03
N TYR A 24 -13.66 58.55 11.02
CA TYR A 24 -14.56 59.66 10.72
C TYR A 24 -15.89 59.42 11.41
N LYS A 25 -16.00 59.87 12.67
CA LYS A 25 -17.19 59.61 13.51
C LYS A 25 -18.50 60.14 12.95
N ASN A 26 -18.46 61.27 12.25
CA ASN A 26 -19.64 61.92 11.69
C ASN A 26 -20.11 61.26 10.37
N ASP A 27 -19.17 60.65 9.64
CA ASP A 27 -19.42 60.08 8.32
C ASP A 27 -19.56 58.55 8.37
N SER A 28 -19.44 57.94 9.56
CA SER A 28 -19.48 56.48 9.76
C SER A 28 -18.41 55.71 8.97
N VAL A 29 -17.20 56.27 8.81
CA VAL A 29 -16.12 55.67 8.01
C VAL A 29 -14.87 55.37 8.85
N LEU A 30 -14.26 54.22 8.60
CA LEU A 30 -12.93 53.83 9.09
C LEU A 30 -11.94 53.82 7.92
N VAL A 31 -10.73 54.35 8.13
CA VAL A 31 -9.66 54.28 7.13
C VAL A 31 -8.50 53.46 7.67
N PHE A 32 -8.19 52.39 6.95
CA PHE A 32 -7.10 51.47 7.23
C PHE A 32 -5.98 51.68 6.21
N THR A 33 -4.74 51.80 6.66
CA THR A 33 -3.59 51.99 5.75
C THR A 33 -2.66 50.80 5.79
N LEU A 34 -2.12 50.43 4.63
CA LEU A 34 -1.10 49.40 4.48
C LEU A 34 0.09 49.97 3.71
N LYS A 35 1.26 49.91 4.32
CA LYS A 35 2.52 50.34 3.70
C LYS A 35 3.27 49.14 3.17
N THR A 36 3.42 49.06 1.85
CA THR A 36 4.11 47.95 1.17
C THR A 36 5.16 48.51 0.22
N GLY A 37 6.40 48.61 0.71
CA GLY A 37 7.52 49.14 -0.08
C GLY A 37 7.30 50.60 -0.48
N TYR A 38 7.26 50.87 -1.79
CA TYR A 38 7.05 52.21 -2.36
C TYR A 38 5.57 52.63 -2.47
N PHE A 39 4.62 51.74 -2.18
CA PHE A 39 3.20 52.00 -2.33
C PHE A 39 2.49 52.04 -0.97
N ASP A 40 1.83 53.17 -0.71
CA ASP A 40 0.97 53.38 0.46
C ASP A 40 -0.50 53.22 0.03
N ASN A 41 -1.17 52.19 0.55
CA ASN A 41 -2.58 51.92 0.26
C ASN A 41 -3.47 52.40 1.41
N ALA A 42 -4.66 52.91 1.09
CA ALA A 42 -5.69 53.28 2.06
C ALA A 42 -7.01 52.59 1.70
N ASP A 43 -7.50 51.74 2.59
CA ASP A 43 -8.78 51.04 2.48
C ASP A 43 -9.83 51.80 3.32
N ILE A 44 -10.83 52.33 2.64
CA ILE A 44 -11.87 53.19 3.22
C ILE A 44 -13.12 52.33 3.40
N VAL A 45 -13.47 52.07 4.66
CA VAL A 45 -14.47 51.09 5.06
C VAL A 45 -15.66 51.79 5.71
N PRO A 46 -16.81 51.85 5.01
CA PRO A 46 -18.09 52.26 5.59
C PRO A 46 -18.50 51.36 6.75
N THR A 47 -19.13 51.94 7.77
CA THR A 47 -19.70 51.19 8.91
C THR A 47 -21.23 51.20 8.93
N ASP A 48 -21.86 51.89 7.98
CA ASP A 48 -23.28 51.79 7.67
C ASP A 48 -23.53 52.00 6.16
N ALA A 49 -24.75 51.72 5.70
CA ALA A 49 -25.11 51.83 4.28
C ALA A 49 -25.31 53.28 3.78
N GLN A 50 -25.28 54.27 4.67
CA GLN A 50 -25.50 55.69 4.35
C GLN A 50 -24.23 56.53 4.56
N SER A 51 -23.08 55.88 4.77
CA SER A 51 -21.81 56.52 5.05
C SER A 51 -21.30 57.30 3.83
N ASP A 52 -20.77 58.51 4.05
CA ASP A 52 -20.14 59.31 2.99
C ASP A 52 -18.62 59.14 3.03
N SER A 53 -18.09 58.32 2.12
CA SER A 53 -16.66 58.07 1.98
C SER A 53 -15.89 59.18 1.24
N GLY A 54 -16.58 60.20 0.71
CA GLY A 54 -15.99 61.21 -0.16
C GLY A 54 -14.93 62.08 0.52
N VAL A 55 -15.17 62.47 1.78
CA VAL A 55 -14.23 63.28 2.57
C VAL A 55 -12.95 62.49 2.86
N ALA A 56 -13.11 61.25 3.34
CA ALA A 56 -11.99 60.36 3.63
C ALA A 56 -11.15 60.05 2.37
N PHE A 57 -11.81 59.77 1.24
CA PHE A 57 -11.14 59.48 -0.03
C PHE A 57 -10.29 60.65 -0.50
N LYS A 58 -10.84 61.86 -0.49
CA LYS A 58 -10.12 63.04 -0.93
C LYS A 58 -8.91 63.34 -0.05
N GLU A 59 -9.08 63.27 1.27
CA GLU A 59 -7.98 63.53 2.22
C GLU A 59 -6.80 62.56 2.02
N PHE A 60 -7.06 61.26 1.89
CA PHE A 60 -6.00 60.28 1.72
C PHE A 60 -5.42 60.24 0.30
N SER A 61 -6.25 60.50 -0.72
CA SER A 61 -5.77 60.62 -2.10
C SER A 61 -4.85 61.84 -2.27
N ASP A 62 -5.20 62.98 -1.66
CA ASP A 62 -4.35 64.20 -1.68
C ASP A 62 -3.03 63.99 -0.90
N ALA A 63 -3.05 63.10 0.10
CA ALA A 63 -1.87 62.67 0.85
C ALA A 63 -1.01 61.63 0.10
N GLY A 64 -1.39 61.22 -1.12
CA GLY A 64 -0.62 60.32 -1.98
C GLY A 64 -0.92 58.83 -1.80
N PHE A 65 -1.96 58.46 -1.05
CA PHE A 65 -2.36 57.06 -0.89
C PHE A 65 -3.17 56.55 -2.09
N ALA A 66 -2.92 55.30 -2.48
CA ALA A 66 -3.81 54.57 -3.37
C ALA A 66 -5.08 54.16 -2.60
N CYS A 67 -6.16 54.92 -2.80
CA CYS A 67 -7.39 54.77 -2.03
C CYS A 67 -8.37 53.79 -2.68
N THR A 68 -8.89 52.84 -1.90
CA THR A 68 -9.97 51.92 -2.29
C THR A 68 -11.16 52.14 -1.37
N ILE A 69 -12.34 52.43 -1.94
CA ILE A 69 -13.58 52.52 -1.17
C ILE A 69 -14.27 51.15 -1.19
N ARG A 70 -14.49 50.57 -0.01
CA ARG A 70 -15.22 49.32 0.16
C ARG A 70 -16.72 49.56 0.20
N SER A 71 -17.50 48.55 -0.17
CA SER A 71 -18.92 48.51 0.17
C SER A 71 -19.09 48.29 1.67
N PHE A 72 -20.23 48.69 2.24
CA PHE A 72 -20.58 48.32 3.60
C PHE A 72 -20.71 46.80 3.71
N LEU A 73 -19.89 46.18 4.56
CA LEU A 73 -19.82 44.73 4.77
C LEU A 73 -19.89 44.43 6.27
N SER A 74 -20.45 43.27 6.61
CA SER A 74 -20.26 42.72 7.95
C SER A 74 -18.78 42.35 8.19
N PRO A 75 -18.32 42.24 9.46
CA PRO A 75 -16.95 41.83 9.76
C PRO A 75 -16.54 40.53 9.06
N ASP A 76 -17.42 39.52 9.05
CA ASP A 76 -17.11 38.22 8.43
C ASP A 76 -16.96 38.34 6.90
N GLN A 77 -17.80 39.17 6.26
CA GLN A 77 -17.68 39.46 4.83
C GLN A 77 -16.43 40.27 4.49
N ALA A 78 -16.05 41.21 5.35
CA ALA A 78 -14.83 41.99 5.21
C ALA A 78 -13.58 41.09 5.33
N GLU A 79 -13.57 40.20 6.33
CA GLU A 79 -12.51 39.19 6.48
C GLU A 79 -12.44 38.27 5.25
N GLN A 80 -13.57 37.79 4.74
CA GLN A 80 -13.61 36.94 3.55
C GLN A 80 -13.08 37.67 2.29
N GLN A 81 -13.38 38.97 2.13
CA GLN A 81 -12.81 39.76 1.04
C GLN A 81 -11.29 39.96 1.18
N LEU A 82 -10.81 40.25 2.39
CA LEU A 82 -9.38 40.38 2.65
C LEU A 82 -8.66 39.06 2.39
N PHE A 83 -9.21 37.93 2.86
CA PHE A 83 -8.69 36.60 2.55
C PHE A 83 -8.59 36.37 1.04
N LYS A 84 -9.69 36.55 0.29
CA LYS A 84 -9.71 36.37 -1.16
C LYS A 84 -8.68 37.24 -1.88
N GLY A 85 -8.56 38.51 -1.47
CA GLY A 85 -7.62 39.46 -2.07
C GLY A 85 -6.16 39.14 -1.78
N PHE A 86 -5.79 38.92 -0.51
CA PHE A 86 -4.40 38.67 -0.12
C PHE A 86 -3.89 37.32 -0.60
N PHE A 87 -4.73 36.28 -0.51
CA PHE A 87 -4.34 34.93 -0.92
C PHE A 87 -4.50 34.69 -2.43
N SER A 88 -5.02 35.66 -3.19
CA SER A 88 -5.28 35.51 -4.63
C SER A 88 -5.97 34.18 -4.94
N VAL A 89 -7.02 33.86 -4.17
CA VAL A 89 -7.61 32.51 -4.08
C VAL A 89 -7.88 31.92 -5.47
N ASP A 90 -8.52 32.68 -6.35
CA ASP A 90 -8.88 32.22 -7.70
C ASP A 90 -7.65 31.81 -8.54
N SER A 91 -6.52 32.53 -8.40
CA SER A 91 -5.27 32.24 -9.11
C SER A 91 -4.64 30.93 -8.60
N ILE A 92 -4.65 30.73 -7.28
CA ILE A 92 -4.07 29.52 -6.67
C ILE A 92 -4.95 28.31 -6.96
N LEU A 93 -6.27 28.43 -6.87
CA LEU A 93 -7.20 27.35 -7.23
C LEU A 93 -7.02 26.96 -8.70
N ALA A 94 -6.92 27.92 -9.62
CA ALA A 94 -6.64 27.64 -11.02
C ALA A 94 -5.26 26.97 -11.24
N ARG A 95 -4.22 27.35 -10.49
CA ARG A 95 -2.92 26.69 -10.54
C ARG A 95 -3.00 25.23 -10.08
N LEU A 96 -3.66 24.98 -8.95
CA LEU A 96 -3.83 23.63 -8.39
C LEU A 96 -4.66 22.73 -9.32
N ASP A 97 -5.69 23.27 -9.96
CA ASP A 97 -6.45 22.55 -10.98
C ASP A 97 -5.57 22.18 -12.18
N ASN A 98 -4.75 23.12 -12.68
CA ASN A 98 -3.77 22.83 -13.74
C ASN A 98 -2.75 21.77 -13.32
N ASP A 99 -2.27 21.80 -12.07
CA ASP A 99 -1.37 20.79 -11.53
C ASP A 99 -2.03 19.40 -11.48
N TYR A 100 -3.31 19.33 -11.09
CA TYR A 100 -4.11 18.10 -11.15
C TYR A 100 -4.29 17.60 -12.59
N GLN A 101 -4.66 18.47 -13.54
CA GLN A 101 -4.79 18.10 -14.96
C GLN A 101 -3.47 17.59 -15.53
N ARG A 102 -2.35 18.22 -15.16
CA ARG A 102 -1.02 17.75 -15.55
C ARG A 102 -0.69 16.39 -14.95
N PHE A 103 -1.00 16.17 -13.68
CA PHE A 103 -0.85 14.88 -13.02
C PHE A 103 -1.67 13.78 -13.73
N ALA A 104 -2.96 14.03 -13.94
CA ALA A 104 -3.87 13.13 -14.65
C ALA A 104 -3.35 12.79 -16.06
N ASN A 105 -2.98 13.81 -16.84
CA ASN A 105 -2.42 13.66 -18.18
C ASN A 105 -1.10 12.87 -18.18
N ASN A 106 -0.22 13.08 -17.21
CA ASN A 106 1.03 12.30 -17.11
C ASN A 106 0.78 10.81 -16.88
N ILE A 107 -0.31 10.45 -16.19
CA ILE A 107 -0.70 9.05 -15.98
C ILE A 107 -1.25 8.43 -17.27
N VAL A 108 -2.16 9.12 -17.96
CA VAL A 108 -2.91 8.51 -19.08
C VAL A 108 -2.33 8.74 -20.48
N SER A 109 -1.51 9.79 -20.66
CA SER A 109 -0.82 10.08 -21.93
C SER A 109 0.08 8.93 -22.41
N ALA A 110 0.44 8.03 -21.49
CA ALA A 110 1.15 6.79 -21.75
C ALA A 110 0.34 5.77 -22.57
N PHE A 111 -0.99 5.89 -22.69
CA PHE A 111 -1.86 4.84 -23.23
C PHE A 111 -2.61 5.22 -24.51
N SER A 112 -3.32 6.34 -24.56
CA SER A 112 -3.91 6.83 -25.82
C SER A 112 -4.16 8.32 -25.74
N GLU A 113 -4.30 8.98 -26.90
CA GLU A 113 -4.68 10.40 -26.94
C GLU A 113 -6.08 10.64 -26.35
N ASP A 114 -6.96 9.63 -26.43
CA ASP A 114 -8.32 9.66 -25.90
C ASP A 114 -8.44 9.09 -24.46
N ALA A 115 -7.32 8.62 -23.87
CA ALA A 115 -7.34 8.03 -22.54
C ALA A 115 -7.72 9.07 -21.49
N LYS A 116 -8.66 8.71 -20.61
CA LYS A 116 -9.12 9.59 -19.53
C LYS A 116 -8.68 9.05 -18.19
N TYR A 117 -8.14 9.94 -17.37
CA TYR A 117 -7.86 9.61 -15.98
C TYR A 117 -9.16 9.47 -15.21
N GLU A 118 -9.23 8.43 -14.39
CA GLU A 118 -10.31 8.24 -13.44
C GLU A 118 -9.71 7.61 -12.18
N TYR A 119 -10.09 8.16 -11.02
CA TYR A 119 -9.60 7.73 -9.73
C TYR A 119 -10.03 6.29 -9.42
N ILE A 120 -9.09 5.48 -8.95
CA ILE A 120 -9.33 4.09 -8.53
C ILE A 120 -9.76 4.12 -7.07
N ASN A 121 -11.05 3.90 -6.82
CA ASN A 121 -11.59 3.90 -5.47
C ASN A 121 -11.37 2.55 -4.78
N ALA A 122 -10.16 2.35 -4.29
CA ALA A 122 -9.80 1.13 -3.58
C ALA A 122 -10.56 0.99 -2.25
N PRO A 123 -10.88 -0.24 -1.81
CA PRO A 123 -11.53 -0.47 -0.53
C PRO A 123 -10.68 0.08 0.60
N TYR A 124 -11.31 0.65 1.63
CA TYR A 124 -10.59 1.23 2.77
C TYR A 124 -11.37 1.09 4.07
N LEU A 125 -10.64 1.23 5.17
CA LEU A 125 -11.19 1.26 6.52
C LEU A 125 -11.02 2.66 7.12
N ILE A 126 -12.08 3.24 7.66
CA ILE A 126 -12.06 4.42 8.51
C ILE A 126 -12.15 4.00 9.98
N ASN A 127 -11.12 4.30 10.78
CA ASN A 127 -11.04 3.92 12.20
C ASN A 127 -11.44 2.46 12.47
N GLY A 128 -11.00 1.55 11.57
CA GLY A 128 -11.26 0.10 11.65
C GLY A 128 -12.60 -0.37 11.05
N LYS A 129 -13.44 0.53 10.52
CA LYS A 129 -14.72 0.19 9.89
C LYS A 129 -14.68 0.42 8.38
N PRO A 130 -15.37 -0.39 7.55
CA PRO A 130 -15.45 -0.13 6.12
C PRO A 130 -16.02 1.26 5.82
N GLY A 131 -15.34 2.00 4.94
CA GLY A 131 -15.85 3.27 4.42
C GLY A 131 -16.92 3.07 3.34
N ALA A 132 -17.75 4.09 3.14
CA ALA A 132 -18.87 4.05 2.18
C ALA A 132 -18.71 5.04 0.99
N LEU A 133 -17.90 6.08 1.14
CA LEU A 133 -17.60 7.07 0.10
C LEU A 133 -16.23 6.75 -0.51
N SER A 134 -15.64 7.62 -1.34
CA SER A 134 -14.19 7.54 -1.60
C SER A 134 -13.38 8.11 -0.42
N PRO A 135 -12.10 7.71 -0.24
CA PRO A 135 -11.22 8.32 0.76
C PRO A 135 -11.17 9.85 0.69
N ALA A 136 -11.10 10.42 -0.52
CA ALA A 136 -11.10 11.86 -0.72
C ALA A 136 -12.41 12.50 -0.25
N GLU A 137 -13.57 11.94 -0.63
CA GLU A 137 -14.88 12.44 -0.20
C GLU A 137 -15.11 12.32 1.31
N GLU A 138 -14.56 11.28 1.92
CA GLU A 138 -14.62 11.07 3.36
C GLU A 138 -13.91 12.20 4.13
N VAL A 139 -12.79 12.68 3.59
CA VAL A 139 -12.09 13.86 4.11
C VAL A 139 -12.88 15.14 3.79
N THR A 140 -13.29 15.33 2.53
CA THR A 140 -13.97 16.56 2.10
C THR A 140 -15.32 16.78 2.78
N SER A 141 -16.01 15.72 3.19
CA SER A 141 -17.28 15.77 3.95
C SER A 141 -17.08 16.18 5.42
N ARG A 142 -15.88 15.99 5.97
CA ARG A 142 -15.55 16.29 7.38
C ARG A 142 -14.73 17.55 7.57
N ILE A 143 -14.26 18.14 6.47
CA ILE A 143 -13.37 19.29 6.51
C ILE A 143 -14.03 20.56 7.05
N SER A 144 -15.36 20.63 7.01
CA SER A 144 -16.15 21.73 7.57
C SER A 144 -16.36 21.63 9.10
N SER A 145 -15.81 20.61 9.77
CA SER A 145 -15.92 20.49 11.23
C SER A 145 -15.22 21.65 11.96
N THR A 146 -15.75 22.06 13.10
CA THR A 146 -15.17 23.15 13.93
C THR A 146 -14.12 22.67 14.92
N LYS A 147 -13.86 21.36 15.02
CA LYS A 147 -12.77 20.83 15.84
C LYS A 147 -11.52 20.69 14.97
N PRO A 148 -10.29 20.93 15.46
CA PRO A 148 -9.10 20.61 14.68
C PRO A 148 -9.12 19.13 14.32
N THR A 149 -8.67 18.78 13.12
CA THR A 149 -8.73 17.38 12.67
C THR A 149 -7.46 17.00 11.92
N LEU A 150 -6.86 15.90 12.35
CA LEU A 150 -5.77 15.21 11.67
C LEU A 150 -6.34 14.02 10.89
N PHE A 151 -6.20 14.06 9.57
CA PHE A 151 -6.53 12.93 8.72
C PHE A 151 -5.24 12.19 8.38
N LEU A 152 -5.20 10.90 8.70
CA LEU A 152 -4.08 10.02 8.40
C LEU A 152 -4.51 8.99 7.35
N ILE A 153 -4.02 9.15 6.12
CA ILE A 153 -4.30 8.26 4.99
C ILE A 153 -3.12 7.29 4.82
N GLU A 154 -3.35 6.03 5.16
CA GLU A 154 -2.32 4.98 5.22
C GLU A 154 -2.54 3.94 4.11
N ALA A 155 -1.51 3.64 3.32
CA ALA A 155 -1.58 2.55 2.34
C ALA A 155 -0.19 1.98 1.99
N ALA A 156 -0.14 0.78 1.42
CA ALA A 156 1.08 0.22 0.85
C ALA A 156 1.53 0.99 -0.41
N ALA A 157 2.77 0.76 -0.86
CA ALA A 157 3.24 1.33 -2.12
C ALA A 157 2.36 0.82 -3.29
N GLY A 158 2.05 1.68 -4.25
CA GLY A 158 1.18 1.32 -5.38
C GLY A 158 -0.33 1.34 -5.12
N PHE A 159 -0.80 1.47 -3.87
CA PHE A 159 -2.24 1.44 -3.53
C PHE A 159 -2.97 2.79 -3.74
N GLY A 160 -2.35 3.77 -4.38
CA GLY A 160 -3.03 5.03 -4.73
C GLY A 160 -3.02 6.15 -3.67
N LYS A 161 -2.08 6.17 -2.72
CA LYS A 161 -1.95 7.28 -1.73
C LYS A 161 -1.82 8.66 -2.38
N THR A 162 -0.85 8.83 -3.27
CA THR A 162 -0.62 10.08 -4.00
C THR A 162 -1.82 10.42 -4.89
N CYS A 163 -2.44 9.43 -5.55
CA CYS A 163 -3.67 9.65 -6.30
C CYS A 163 -4.79 10.21 -5.41
N THR A 164 -4.91 9.69 -4.18
CA THR A 164 -5.89 10.16 -3.20
C THR A 164 -5.61 11.60 -2.74
N ALA A 165 -4.35 11.99 -2.59
CA ALA A 165 -3.98 13.36 -2.23
C ALA A 165 -4.35 14.36 -3.34
N TYR A 166 -4.04 14.02 -4.60
CA TYR A 166 -4.42 14.83 -5.76
C TYR A 166 -5.93 14.92 -5.93
N GLU A 167 -6.64 13.80 -5.79
CA GLU A 167 -8.10 13.75 -5.85
C GLU A 167 -8.74 14.62 -4.76
N LEU A 168 -8.21 14.59 -3.54
CA LEU A 168 -8.65 15.46 -2.46
C LEU A 168 -8.42 16.94 -2.80
N VAL A 169 -7.22 17.31 -3.27
CA VAL A 169 -6.93 18.70 -3.65
C VAL A 169 -7.88 19.16 -4.74
N HIS A 170 -8.13 18.35 -5.77
CA HIS A 170 -9.07 18.65 -6.83
C HIS A 170 -10.49 18.90 -6.29
N LYS A 171 -11.03 17.99 -5.47
CA LYS A 171 -12.35 18.16 -4.82
C LYS A 171 -12.42 19.42 -3.92
N LEU A 172 -11.32 19.77 -3.25
CA LEU A 172 -11.26 21.01 -2.47
C LEU A 172 -11.29 22.24 -3.36
N THR A 173 -10.64 22.20 -4.53
CA THR A 173 -10.67 23.31 -5.48
C THR A 173 -12.06 23.54 -6.08
N GLU A 174 -12.82 22.47 -6.37
CA GLU A 174 -14.19 22.55 -6.89
C GLU A 174 -15.17 23.21 -5.91
N LYS A 175 -14.93 23.08 -4.59
CA LYS A 175 -15.80 23.71 -3.58
C LYS A 175 -15.64 25.23 -3.52
N HIS A 176 -14.51 25.81 -3.93
CA HIS A 176 -14.18 27.24 -3.82
C HIS A 176 -14.30 27.85 -2.40
N GLU A 177 -14.54 27.05 -1.36
CA GLU A 177 -14.68 27.46 0.04
C GLU A 177 -13.34 27.43 0.79
N PHE A 178 -12.43 26.57 0.35
CA PHE A 178 -11.18 26.26 1.02
C PHE A 178 -9.98 26.47 0.10
N LEU A 179 -8.83 26.79 0.69
CA LEU A 179 -7.58 26.95 -0.04
C LEU A 179 -6.61 25.82 0.33
N PRO A 180 -6.33 24.86 -0.57
CA PRO A 180 -5.36 23.80 -0.28
C PRO A 180 -3.92 24.34 -0.27
N LEU A 181 -3.18 24.01 0.78
CA LEU A 181 -1.71 24.04 0.82
C LEU A 181 -1.23 22.61 0.58
N PHE A 182 -0.87 22.31 -0.66
CA PHE A 182 -0.44 20.98 -1.10
C PHE A 182 1.08 20.88 -1.21
N SER A 183 1.67 19.80 -0.69
CA SER A 183 3.10 19.52 -0.80
C SER A 183 3.38 18.04 -1.04
N GLU A 184 4.31 17.76 -1.97
CA GLU A 184 4.90 16.44 -2.19
C GLU A 184 6.25 16.34 -1.48
N LEU A 185 6.29 15.64 -0.34
CA LEU A 185 7.49 15.55 0.50
C LEU A 185 8.62 14.75 -0.16
N SER A 186 8.30 13.92 -1.16
CA SER A 186 9.27 13.19 -1.99
C SER A 186 10.27 14.12 -2.71
N ARG A 187 9.89 15.38 -2.98
CA ARG A 187 10.69 16.39 -3.68
C ARG A 187 11.61 17.19 -2.75
N ASN A 188 11.31 17.26 -1.46
CA ASN A 188 12.00 18.09 -0.47
C ASN A 188 12.81 17.25 0.54
N ARG A 189 13.76 16.46 0.04
CA ARG A 189 14.57 15.53 0.87
C ARG A 189 15.66 16.20 1.71
N GLN A 190 15.93 17.51 1.56
CA GLN A 190 17.12 18.15 2.14
C GLN A 190 16.93 18.69 3.57
N ALA A 191 15.72 19.07 3.96
CA ALA A 191 15.45 19.61 5.29
C ALA A 191 15.18 18.49 6.31
N VAL A 192 15.84 18.57 7.48
CA VAL A 192 15.79 17.54 8.54
C VAL A 192 14.64 17.78 9.52
N ILE A 193 14.16 19.02 9.63
CA ILE A 193 13.13 19.42 10.61
C ILE A 193 11.84 19.74 9.88
N PHE A 194 10.76 19.02 10.22
CA PHE A 194 9.44 19.18 9.61
C PHE A 194 8.90 20.61 9.65
N ARG A 195 9.15 21.34 10.75
CA ARG A 195 8.75 22.75 10.88
C ARG A 195 9.34 23.63 9.78
N HIS A 196 10.60 23.41 9.39
CA HIS A 196 11.23 24.16 8.31
C HIS A 196 10.61 23.78 6.96
N ILE A 197 10.32 22.51 6.73
CA ILE A 197 9.66 22.05 5.48
C ILE A 197 8.31 22.74 5.28
N LEU A 198 7.47 22.78 6.32
CA LEU A 198 6.15 23.39 6.22
C LEU A 198 6.24 24.90 6.02
N LEU A 199 7.18 25.57 6.69
CA LEU A 199 7.42 27.00 6.50
C LEU A 199 7.95 27.32 5.10
N ASP A 200 8.91 26.54 4.60
CA ASP A 200 9.45 26.69 3.25
C ASP A 200 8.34 26.51 2.19
N GLU A 201 7.42 25.57 2.40
CA GLU A 201 6.31 25.36 1.47
C GLU A 201 5.24 26.47 1.56
N ILE A 202 5.00 27.01 2.77
CA ILE A 202 4.18 28.22 2.94
C ILE A 202 4.79 29.38 2.16
N ASP A 203 6.09 29.63 2.33
CA ASP A 203 6.77 30.77 1.71
C ASP A 203 6.85 30.59 0.18
N ARG A 204 7.00 29.36 -0.31
CA ARG A 204 6.96 29.05 -1.74
C ARG A 204 5.56 29.23 -2.34
N THR A 205 4.53 28.83 -1.61
CA THR A 205 3.12 28.93 -2.06
C THR A 205 2.61 30.36 -1.99
N PHE A 206 3.03 31.11 -0.97
CA PHE A 206 2.57 32.45 -0.63
C PHE A 206 3.73 33.44 -0.40
N PRO A 207 4.59 33.70 -1.41
CA PRO A 207 5.83 34.46 -1.23
C PRO A 207 5.66 35.92 -0.79
N MET A 208 4.46 36.48 -1.02
CA MET A 208 4.14 37.87 -0.68
C MET A 208 3.42 38.00 0.67
N LEU A 209 3.11 36.88 1.34
CA LEU A 209 2.39 36.86 2.60
C LEU A 209 3.31 36.50 3.76
N SER A 210 3.04 37.05 4.94
CA SER A 210 3.76 36.60 6.14
C SER A 210 3.32 35.18 6.53
N SER A 211 4.25 34.31 6.90
CA SER A 211 3.95 32.94 7.33
C SER A 211 3.01 32.94 8.55
N ARG A 212 3.04 33.99 9.39
CA ARG A 212 2.10 34.18 10.51
C ARG A 212 0.65 34.38 10.06
N LEU A 213 0.42 35.14 8.98
CA LEU A 213 -0.92 35.31 8.41
C LEU A 213 -1.44 33.97 7.90
N VAL A 214 -0.62 33.24 7.14
CA VAL A 214 -1.00 31.90 6.62
C VAL A 214 -1.33 30.95 7.77
N GLN A 215 -0.54 30.92 8.83
CA GLN A 215 -0.80 30.13 10.03
C GLN A 215 -2.12 30.47 10.72
N ASN A 216 -2.46 31.76 10.81
CA ASN A 216 -3.75 32.17 11.34
C ASN A 216 -4.90 31.68 10.45
N GLU A 217 -4.75 31.75 9.13
CA GLU A 217 -5.77 31.28 8.19
C GLU A 217 -5.91 29.74 8.16
N MET A 218 -4.82 29.02 8.45
CA MET A 218 -4.85 27.58 8.73
C MET A 218 -5.66 27.30 10.00
N ARG A 219 -5.39 28.01 11.11
CA ARG A 219 -6.16 27.90 12.36
C ARG A 219 -7.62 28.30 12.22
N ASN A 220 -7.93 29.20 11.29
CA ASN A 220 -9.32 29.59 10.98
C ASN A 220 -10.03 28.54 10.11
N GLY A 221 -9.32 27.52 9.60
CA GLY A 221 -9.86 26.45 8.77
C GLY A 221 -10.06 26.84 7.30
N ARG A 222 -9.54 28.00 6.87
CA ARG A 222 -9.65 28.47 5.48
C ARG A 222 -8.54 27.91 4.60
N VAL A 223 -7.37 27.66 5.18
CA VAL A 223 -6.25 26.98 4.51
C VAL A 223 -6.16 25.54 5.01
N ILE A 224 -6.23 24.58 4.09
CA ILE A 224 -6.21 23.14 4.38
C ILE A 224 -4.87 22.58 3.97
N THR A 225 -4.14 21.96 4.89
CA THR A 225 -2.81 21.42 4.60
C THR A 225 -2.90 19.95 4.17
N VAL A 226 -2.37 19.63 2.98
CA VAL A 226 -2.31 18.28 2.43
C VAL A 226 -0.85 17.93 2.13
N LEU A 227 -0.30 16.95 2.84
CA LEU A 227 1.10 16.53 2.74
C LEU A 227 1.17 15.10 2.23
N ASP A 228 1.69 14.94 1.00
CA ASP A 228 1.86 13.63 0.37
C ASP A 228 3.24 13.04 0.65
N GLY A 229 3.28 11.77 1.07
CA GLY A 229 4.52 11.01 1.26
C GLY A 229 5.24 11.33 2.58
N PHE A 230 4.51 11.44 3.69
CA PHE A 230 5.07 11.75 5.01
C PHE A 230 6.14 10.73 5.47
N ASP A 231 6.03 9.48 5.04
CA ASP A 231 7.03 8.45 5.34
C ASP A 231 8.41 8.72 4.71
N GLU A 232 8.50 9.53 3.66
CA GLU A 232 9.79 9.91 3.06
C GLU A 232 10.66 10.76 4.01
N LEU A 233 10.05 11.42 5.00
CA LEU A 233 10.77 12.16 6.05
C LEU A 233 11.33 11.23 7.15
N LEU A 234 10.74 10.05 7.31
CA LEU A 234 11.13 9.09 8.35
C LEU A 234 12.37 8.27 7.95
N ARG A 235 12.65 8.13 6.64
CA ARG A 235 13.65 7.18 6.10
C ARG A 235 15.12 7.59 6.21
N LYS A 236 15.44 8.79 6.70
CA LYS A 236 16.85 9.23 6.82
C LYS A 236 17.56 8.79 8.10
N ASN A 237 16.83 8.25 9.08
CA ASN A 237 17.37 7.81 10.37
C ASN A 237 17.26 6.29 10.52
N ASP A 238 17.77 5.55 9.53
CA ASP A 238 17.57 4.09 9.36
C ASP A 238 18.43 3.21 10.30
N ASP A 239 18.74 3.70 11.51
CA ASP A 239 19.30 2.89 12.60
C ASP A 239 18.21 2.66 13.66
N GLY A 240 17.17 1.89 13.34
CA GLY A 240 16.27 1.24 14.33
C GLY A 240 15.80 2.08 15.51
N GLY A 241 15.72 3.40 15.34
CA GLY A 241 15.72 4.36 16.44
C GLY A 241 14.31 4.64 16.92
N GLU A 242 14.13 4.49 18.23
CA GLU A 242 12.94 4.72 19.04
C GLU A 242 12.15 5.98 18.66
N PHE A 243 10.85 5.93 18.92
CA PHE A 243 9.86 7.02 18.75
C PHE A 243 10.38 8.42 19.16
N GLU A 244 11.32 8.50 20.10
CA GLU A 244 12.03 9.72 20.55
C GLU A 244 12.61 10.56 19.40
N ASN A 245 13.05 9.95 18.29
CA ASN A 245 13.61 10.68 17.15
C ASN A 245 12.53 11.37 16.28
N HIS A 246 11.27 10.96 16.41
CA HIS A 246 10.16 11.43 15.56
C HIS A 246 9.10 12.23 16.32
N GLU A 247 9.11 12.19 17.66
CA GLU A 247 8.26 12.99 18.55
C GLU A 247 8.28 14.50 18.20
N PRO A 248 9.44 15.15 17.93
CA PRO A 248 9.46 16.57 17.57
C PRO A 248 8.65 16.93 16.31
N MET A 249 8.48 15.97 15.38
CA MET A 249 7.67 16.18 14.17
C MET A 249 6.18 16.10 14.47
N LEU A 250 5.76 15.15 15.31
CA LEU A 250 4.37 15.03 15.77
C LEU A 250 3.97 16.25 16.62
N GLU A 251 4.86 16.70 17.52
CA GLU A 251 4.66 17.93 18.30
C GLU A 251 4.50 19.15 17.38
N THR A 252 5.31 19.25 16.32
CA THR A 252 5.13 20.32 15.32
C THR A 252 3.74 20.26 14.69
N ILE A 253 3.26 19.06 14.29
CA ILE A 253 1.90 18.90 13.76
C ILE A 253 0.85 19.35 14.79
N GLY A 254 1.03 18.99 16.07
CA GLY A 254 0.21 19.45 17.19
C GLY A 254 0.15 20.97 17.30
N GLU A 255 1.28 21.68 17.18
CA GLU A 255 1.33 23.15 17.23
C GLU A 255 0.47 23.83 16.13
N PHE A 256 0.35 23.20 14.95
CA PHE A 256 -0.48 23.68 13.84
C PHE A 256 -1.94 23.20 13.91
N LEU A 257 -2.23 22.11 14.62
CA LEU A 257 -3.58 21.55 14.82
C LEU A 257 -4.38 22.26 15.92
N THR A 258 -4.56 23.58 15.78
CA THR A 258 -5.30 24.40 16.74
C THR A 258 -6.46 25.15 16.07
N GLY A 259 -7.51 25.49 16.84
CA GLY A 259 -8.69 26.20 16.33
C GLY A 259 -9.58 25.32 15.44
N ASN A 260 -9.65 25.62 14.15
CA ASN A 260 -10.37 24.86 13.13
C ASN A 260 -9.42 24.19 12.12
N ALA A 261 -8.12 24.12 12.41
CA ALA A 261 -7.12 23.60 11.49
C ALA A 261 -7.40 22.17 10.99
N LYS A 262 -7.07 21.92 9.73
CA LYS A 262 -7.22 20.62 9.07
C LYS A 262 -5.91 20.25 8.40
N ILE A 263 -5.34 19.12 8.82
CA ILE A 263 -4.10 18.59 8.26
C ILE A 263 -4.38 17.17 7.76
N VAL A 264 -3.99 16.91 6.52
CA VAL A 264 -4.11 15.60 5.87
C VAL A 264 -2.72 15.09 5.54
N LEU A 265 -2.39 13.91 6.03
CA LEU A 265 -1.12 13.25 5.79
C LEU A 265 -1.35 11.96 5.01
N THR A 266 -0.62 11.76 3.92
CA THR A 266 -0.51 10.43 3.30
C THR A 266 0.80 9.78 3.71
N THR A 267 0.77 8.50 4.06
CA THR A 267 1.96 7.78 4.53
C THR A 267 1.87 6.29 4.22
N ARG A 268 3.02 5.62 4.11
CA ARG A 268 3.06 4.16 4.25
C ARG A 268 2.63 3.73 5.65
N ARG A 269 2.16 2.49 5.77
CA ARG A 269 2.02 1.84 7.08
C ARG A 269 3.41 1.71 7.68
N THR A 270 3.67 2.42 8.75
CA THR A 270 4.95 2.41 9.46
C THR A 270 4.74 2.04 10.91
N VAL A 271 5.77 1.44 11.53
CA VAL A 271 5.76 1.11 12.96
C VAL A 271 5.45 2.33 13.82
N LEU A 272 5.85 3.53 13.38
CA LEU A 272 5.56 4.79 14.06
C LEU A 272 4.05 4.97 14.32
N PHE A 273 3.19 4.74 13.33
CA PHE A 273 1.75 4.97 13.44
C PHE A 273 0.97 3.76 14.01
N GLU A 274 1.65 2.64 14.22
CA GLU A 274 1.07 1.42 14.81
C GLU A 274 1.58 1.12 16.22
N GLY A 275 2.60 1.84 16.70
CA GLY A 275 3.19 1.65 18.03
C GLY A 275 2.44 2.37 19.16
N ASP A 276 2.58 1.85 20.38
CA ASP A 276 1.94 2.36 21.60
C ASP A 276 2.26 3.84 21.90
N ALA A 277 3.42 4.31 21.46
CA ALA A 277 3.84 5.69 21.68
C ALA A 277 3.02 6.69 20.87
N PHE A 278 2.66 6.38 19.61
CA PHE A 278 1.76 7.23 18.83
C PHE A 278 0.34 7.22 19.42
N HIS A 279 -0.14 6.07 19.86
CA HIS A 279 -1.41 5.97 20.57
C HIS A 279 -1.42 6.82 21.85
N SER A 280 -0.35 6.75 22.64
CA SER A 280 -0.18 7.58 23.85
C SER A 280 -0.15 9.08 23.53
N TRP A 281 0.52 9.47 22.44
CA TRP A 281 0.56 10.86 21.98
C TRP A 281 -0.83 11.37 21.53
N VAL A 282 -1.59 10.54 20.80
CA VAL A 282 -2.97 10.86 20.39
C VAL A 282 -3.87 10.98 21.60
N ASP A 283 -3.77 10.07 22.56
CA ASP A 283 -4.58 10.09 23.78
C ASP A 283 -4.30 11.33 24.62
N LYS A 284 -3.04 11.75 24.72
CA LYS A 284 -2.62 13.00 25.40
C LYS A 284 -3.26 14.24 24.77
N HIS A 285 -3.51 14.25 23.46
CA HIS A 285 -4.07 15.38 22.71
C HIS A 285 -5.52 15.14 22.26
N SER A 286 -6.21 14.15 22.83
CA SER A 286 -7.58 13.75 22.42
C SER A 286 -8.63 14.87 22.61
N ASP A 287 -8.41 15.74 23.60
CA ASP A 287 -9.22 16.94 23.83
C ASP A 287 -8.89 18.08 22.86
N GLU A 288 -7.71 18.07 22.25
CA GLU A 288 -7.20 19.15 21.40
C GLU A 288 -7.61 19.00 19.94
N PHE A 289 -7.55 17.78 19.38
CA PHE A 289 -7.92 17.51 17.98
C PHE A 289 -8.58 16.14 17.80
N ASP A 290 -9.26 15.95 16.67
CA ASP A 290 -9.80 14.65 16.24
C ASP A 290 -8.82 13.93 15.30
N LEU A 291 -8.59 12.65 15.54
CA LEU A 291 -7.83 11.78 14.63
C LEU A 291 -8.79 10.93 13.79
N ILE A 292 -8.62 10.99 12.47
CA ILE A 292 -9.33 10.14 11.51
C ILE A 292 -8.31 9.34 10.71
N ARG A 293 -8.28 8.02 10.94
CA ARG A 293 -7.39 7.10 10.22
C ARG A 293 -8.16 6.45 9.07
N ILE A 294 -7.66 6.63 7.86
CA ILE A 294 -8.16 6.03 6.63
C ILE A 294 -7.09 5.06 6.12
N LYS A 295 -7.34 3.76 6.27
CA LYS A 295 -6.43 2.69 5.81
C LYS A 295 -6.91 2.18 4.46
N ILE A 296 -6.26 2.59 3.38
CA ILE A 296 -6.53 2.08 2.03
C ILE A 296 -5.96 0.65 1.94
N SER A 297 -6.78 -0.25 1.42
CA SER A 297 -6.47 -1.66 1.18
C SER A 297 -6.10 -1.87 -0.29
N GLU A 298 -5.68 -3.09 -0.62
CA GLU A 298 -5.31 -3.44 -1.98
C GLU A 298 -6.50 -3.26 -2.93
N PRO A 299 -6.35 -2.54 -4.05
CA PRO A 299 -7.40 -2.44 -5.05
C PRO A 299 -7.62 -3.79 -5.72
N LYS A 300 -8.88 -4.19 -5.87
CA LYS A 300 -9.32 -5.39 -6.58
C LYS A 300 -9.53 -5.08 -8.05
N VAL A 301 -9.54 -6.10 -8.91
CA VAL A 301 -9.78 -5.92 -10.36
C VAL A 301 -11.09 -5.17 -10.66
N ALA A 302 -12.13 -5.39 -9.85
CA ALA A 302 -13.40 -4.65 -9.93
C ALA A 302 -13.28 -3.15 -9.68
N ASP A 303 -12.25 -2.70 -8.94
CA ASP A 303 -12.00 -1.27 -8.71
C ASP A 303 -11.25 -0.64 -9.90
N TRP A 304 -10.58 -1.46 -10.71
CA TRP A 304 -9.80 -1.03 -11.87
C TRP A 304 -10.60 -0.98 -13.16
N LEU A 305 -11.47 -1.96 -13.40
CA LEU A 305 -12.17 -2.16 -14.67
C LEU A 305 -13.69 -2.12 -14.46
N PRO A 306 -14.45 -1.49 -15.37
CA PRO A 306 -15.91 -1.57 -15.35
C PRO A 306 -16.42 -3.01 -15.50
N ASP A 307 -17.57 -3.32 -14.90
CA ASP A 307 -18.20 -4.65 -14.93
C ASP A 307 -18.36 -5.21 -16.35
N ALA A 308 -18.66 -4.35 -17.34
CA ALA A 308 -18.80 -4.74 -18.73
C ALA A 308 -17.47 -5.29 -19.32
N ARG A 309 -16.34 -4.67 -18.99
CA ARG A 309 -15.01 -5.13 -19.41
C ARG A 309 -14.63 -6.43 -18.71
N ILE A 310 -14.94 -6.55 -17.41
CA ILE A 310 -14.69 -7.77 -16.63
C ILE A 310 -15.48 -8.96 -17.19
N SER A 311 -16.78 -8.77 -17.43
CA SER A 311 -17.66 -9.81 -17.96
C SER A 311 -17.17 -10.30 -19.33
N SER A 312 -16.75 -9.38 -20.21
CA SER A 312 -16.20 -9.72 -21.52
C SER A 312 -14.91 -10.58 -21.44
N LEU A 313 -14.02 -10.28 -20.50
CA LEU A 313 -12.80 -11.08 -20.28
C LEU A 313 -13.11 -12.47 -19.71
N GLN A 314 -14.09 -12.57 -18.80
CA GLN A 314 -14.55 -13.84 -18.25
C GLN A 314 -15.23 -14.71 -19.32
N GLU A 315 -16.08 -14.13 -20.17
CA GLU A 315 -16.71 -14.83 -21.30
C GLU A 315 -15.67 -15.36 -22.30
N ALA A 316 -14.56 -14.64 -22.45
CA ALA A 316 -13.43 -15.07 -23.27
C ALA A 316 -12.57 -16.18 -22.62
N GLY A 317 -12.91 -16.60 -21.40
CA GLY A 317 -12.23 -17.68 -20.67
C GLY A 317 -11.00 -17.24 -19.89
N LEU A 318 -10.80 -15.95 -19.64
CA LEU A 318 -9.71 -15.43 -18.82
C LEU A 318 -10.14 -15.30 -17.36
N LYS A 319 -9.38 -15.95 -16.46
CA LYS A 319 -9.56 -15.81 -15.01
C LYS A 319 -9.11 -14.41 -14.58
N VAL A 320 -10.02 -13.65 -13.99
CA VAL A 320 -9.82 -12.23 -13.64
C VAL A 320 -8.71 -12.07 -12.59
N GLU A 321 -8.55 -13.06 -11.71
CA GLU A 321 -7.51 -13.15 -10.71
C GLU A 321 -6.12 -13.19 -11.34
N HIS A 322 -5.97 -13.78 -12.52
CA HIS A 322 -4.68 -13.90 -13.20
C HIS A 322 -4.19 -12.59 -13.82
N ILE A 323 -5.09 -11.61 -14.02
CA ILE A 323 -4.75 -10.27 -14.54
C ILE A 323 -4.74 -9.21 -13.45
N ALA A 324 -4.73 -9.60 -12.17
CA ALA A 324 -4.64 -8.72 -11.00
C ALA A 324 -3.26 -8.03 -10.87
N ASN A 325 -2.71 -7.56 -11.98
CA ASN A 325 -1.47 -6.83 -12.05
C ASN A 325 -1.75 -5.37 -12.43
N PRO A 326 -1.32 -4.37 -11.64
CA PRO A 326 -1.60 -2.96 -11.90
C PRO A 326 -1.24 -2.47 -13.30
N VAL A 327 -0.19 -3.02 -13.92
CA VAL A 327 0.24 -2.62 -15.27
C VAL A 327 -0.70 -3.14 -16.34
N LEU A 328 -1.11 -4.41 -16.27
CA LEU A 328 -2.12 -4.95 -17.17
C LEU A 328 -3.47 -4.28 -16.97
N LEU A 329 -3.86 -4.04 -15.72
CA LEU A 329 -5.11 -3.35 -15.40
C LEU A 329 -5.11 -1.90 -15.89
N SER A 330 -3.99 -1.18 -15.75
CA SER A 330 -3.84 0.17 -16.30
C SER A 330 -3.97 0.16 -17.83
N TYR A 331 -3.33 -0.80 -18.50
CA TYR A 331 -3.45 -0.97 -19.95
C TYR A 331 -4.91 -1.24 -20.36
N LEU A 332 -5.52 -2.27 -19.76
CA LEU A 332 -6.89 -2.66 -20.01
C LEU A 332 -7.91 -1.59 -19.64
N ARG A 333 -7.59 -0.64 -18.77
CA ARG A 333 -8.45 0.50 -18.44
C ARG A 333 -8.32 1.62 -19.48
N CYS A 334 -7.11 1.92 -19.91
CA CYS A 334 -6.82 3.12 -20.69
C CYS A 334 -6.87 2.92 -22.22
N ILE A 335 -6.94 1.69 -22.71
CA ILE A 335 -7.20 1.43 -24.14
C ILE A 335 -8.64 1.75 -24.54
N SER A 336 -8.82 2.09 -25.82
CA SER A 336 -10.14 2.37 -26.38
C SER A 336 -11.05 1.14 -26.34
N ASP A 337 -12.38 1.34 -26.40
CA ASP A 337 -13.33 0.21 -26.39
C ASP A 337 -13.12 -0.73 -27.61
N ALA A 338 -12.74 -0.19 -28.77
CA ALA A 338 -12.43 -0.97 -29.96
C ALA A 338 -11.20 -1.88 -29.73
N GLU A 339 -10.09 -1.30 -29.23
CA GLU A 339 -8.90 -2.07 -28.90
C GLU A 339 -9.17 -3.09 -27.79
N PHE A 340 -10.01 -2.74 -26.82
CA PHE A 340 -10.41 -3.65 -25.75
C PHE A 340 -11.16 -4.87 -26.30
N VAL A 341 -12.12 -4.67 -27.21
CA VAL A 341 -12.84 -5.78 -27.86
C VAL A 341 -11.88 -6.69 -28.61
N ASP A 342 -10.92 -6.11 -29.34
CA ASP A 342 -9.90 -6.88 -30.04
C ASP A 342 -9.05 -7.70 -29.07
N VAL A 343 -8.66 -7.15 -27.92
CA VAL A 343 -7.89 -7.85 -26.89
C VAL A 343 -8.73 -8.95 -26.23
N ALA A 344 -9.98 -8.66 -25.89
CA ALA A 344 -10.90 -9.62 -25.29
C ALA A 344 -11.20 -10.81 -26.22
N SER A 345 -11.14 -10.61 -27.54
CA SER A 345 -11.30 -11.71 -28.50
C SER A 345 -10.14 -12.72 -28.50
N GLN A 346 -8.95 -12.31 -28.03
CA GLN A 346 -7.74 -13.12 -27.99
C GLN A 346 -7.01 -12.92 -26.65
N PRO A 347 -7.62 -13.35 -25.52
CA PRO A 347 -7.12 -13.03 -24.18
C PRO A 347 -5.73 -13.64 -23.91
N HIS A 348 -5.38 -14.73 -24.57
CA HIS A 348 -4.06 -15.38 -24.45
C HIS A 348 -2.90 -14.52 -24.98
N GLU A 349 -3.18 -13.55 -25.85
CA GLU A 349 -2.19 -12.60 -26.38
C GLU A 349 -2.10 -11.32 -25.56
N LEU A 350 -2.90 -11.16 -24.49
CA LEU A 350 -2.99 -9.93 -23.69
C LEU A 350 -1.62 -9.37 -23.31
N VAL A 351 -0.75 -10.24 -22.77
CA VAL A 351 0.58 -9.82 -22.33
C VAL A 351 1.44 -9.37 -23.51
N ASP A 352 1.38 -10.09 -24.63
CA ASP A 352 2.18 -9.76 -25.82
C ASP A 352 1.69 -8.45 -26.45
N ARG A 353 0.37 -8.25 -26.52
CA ARG A 353 -0.24 -6.98 -26.96
C ARG A 353 0.12 -5.81 -26.06
N TYR A 354 0.17 -6.01 -24.74
CA TYR A 354 0.65 -4.99 -23.80
C TYR A 354 2.11 -4.58 -24.11
N PHE A 355 3.02 -5.55 -24.27
CA PHE A 355 4.42 -5.24 -24.58
C PHE A 355 4.57 -4.59 -25.95
N ASP A 356 3.90 -5.10 -26.98
CA ASP A 356 3.94 -4.51 -28.32
C ASP A 356 3.39 -3.09 -28.31
N PHE A 357 2.29 -2.84 -27.60
CA PHE A 357 1.75 -1.50 -27.40
C PHE A 357 2.80 -0.57 -26.76
N MET A 358 3.39 -0.97 -25.64
CA MET A 358 4.38 -0.17 -24.92
C MET A 358 5.64 0.12 -25.76
N LEU A 359 6.14 -0.87 -26.50
CA LEU A 359 7.35 -0.74 -27.31
C LEU A 359 7.12 0.10 -28.57
N ASN A 360 5.97 -0.05 -29.22
CA ASN A 360 5.60 0.82 -30.34
C ASN A 360 5.46 2.28 -29.90
N ARG A 361 4.93 2.52 -28.69
CA ARG A 361 4.85 3.86 -28.13
C ARG A 361 6.24 4.48 -27.92
N GLU A 362 7.23 3.71 -27.45
CA GLU A 362 8.59 4.23 -27.24
C GLU A 362 9.28 4.67 -28.55
N THR A 363 8.94 4.04 -29.68
CA THR A 363 9.34 4.51 -31.03
C THR A 363 8.93 5.96 -31.25
N ILE A 364 7.72 6.35 -30.85
CA ILE A 364 7.17 7.70 -31.02
C ILE A 364 7.71 8.64 -29.93
N ARG A 365 7.56 8.26 -28.65
CA ARG A 365 7.91 9.11 -27.48
C ARG A 365 9.35 9.58 -27.50
N GLN A 366 10.28 8.73 -27.91
CA GLN A 366 11.70 9.02 -27.91
C GLN A 366 12.27 9.34 -29.31
N ASP A 367 11.44 9.33 -30.37
CA ASP A 367 11.89 9.23 -31.77
C ASP A 367 12.97 8.13 -31.90
N LEU A 368 12.63 6.92 -31.46
CA LEU A 368 13.52 5.77 -31.42
C LEU A 368 13.33 4.94 -32.69
N ARG A 369 14.34 4.90 -33.58
CA ARG A 369 14.29 4.12 -34.85
C ARG A 369 14.59 2.64 -34.63
N MET A 370 13.87 2.04 -33.68
CA MET A 370 13.88 0.60 -33.41
C MET A 370 12.45 0.10 -33.33
N ASN A 371 12.15 -0.97 -34.06
CA ASN A 371 10.88 -1.67 -33.95
C ASN A 371 10.80 -2.47 -32.62
N PRO A 372 9.61 -2.94 -32.20
CA PRO A 372 9.44 -3.67 -30.94
C PRO A 372 10.40 -4.84 -30.76
N ALA A 373 10.60 -5.66 -31.80
CA ALA A 373 11.50 -6.81 -31.73
C ALA A 373 12.96 -6.43 -31.42
N ARG A 374 13.45 -5.30 -31.97
CA ARG A 374 14.80 -4.79 -31.67
C ARG A 374 14.89 -4.24 -30.25
N GLN A 375 13.86 -3.55 -29.78
CA GLN A 375 13.80 -3.04 -28.40
C GLN A 375 13.78 -4.19 -27.38
N GLN A 376 12.95 -5.22 -27.61
CA GLN A 376 12.92 -6.42 -26.77
C GLN A 376 14.28 -7.08 -26.67
N ARG A 377 15.06 -7.12 -27.75
CA ARG A 377 16.42 -7.70 -27.73
C ARG A 377 17.34 -6.95 -26.76
N VAL A 378 17.28 -5.62 -26.76
CA VAL A 378 18.07 -4.80 -25.84
C VAL A 378 17.62 -5.03 -24.40
N LEU A 379 16.32 -4.95 -24.12
CA LEU A 379 15.78 -5.14 -22.76
C LEU A 379 16.06 -6.56 -22.23
N LYS A 380 15.94 -7.57 -23.09
CA LYS A 380 16.31 -8.95 -22.77
C LYS A 380 17.80 -9.07 -22.43
N SER A 381 18.69 -8.38 -23.14
CA SER A 381 20.13 -8.41 -22.81
C SER A 381 20.43 -7.83 -21.43
N ILE A 382 19.68 -6.81 -20.99
CA ILE A 382 19.80 -6.26 -19.63
C ILE A 382 19.36 -7.31 -18.59
N ALA A 383 18.22 -7.99 -18.83
CA ALA A 383 17.75 -9.06 -17.96
C ALA A 383 18.72 -10.27 -17.94
N GLU A 384 19.33 -10.63 -19.08
CA GLU A 384 20.36 -11.67 -19.16
C GLU A 384 21.58 -11.30 -18.30
N ASP A 385 22.04 -10.05 -18.37
CA ASP A 385 23.15 -9.54 -17.55
C ASP A 385 22.80 -9.57 -16.05
N MET A 386 21.59 -9.12 -15.68
CA MET A 386 21.05 -9.17 -14.32
C MET A 386 21.06 -10.60 -13.73
N ILE A 387 20.61 -11.60 -14.50
CA ILE A 387 20.62 -13.00 -14.08
C ILE A 387 22.06 -13.50 -13.93
N ASN A 388 22.92 -13.24 -14.91
CA ASN A 388 24.30 -13.76 -14.92
C ASN A 388 25.15 -13.23 -13.76
N PHE A 389 24.89 -11.99 -13.31
CA PHE A 389 25.65 -11.35 -12.24
C PHE A 389 24.86 -11.24 -10.92
N GLY A 390 23.64 -11.78 -10.84
CA GLY A 390 22.88 -11.92 -9.60
C GLY A 390 22.35 -10.61 -9.00
N TYR A 391 22.02 -9.62 -9.83
CA TYR A 391 21.49 -8.31 -9.40
C TYR A 391 20.15 -7.98 -10.06
N THR A 392 19.34 -7.13 -9.42
CA THR A 392 18.02 -6.68 -9.94
C THR A 392 17.96 -5.17 -10.21
N SER A 393 19.00 -4.43 -9.79
CA SER A 393 19.20 -3.01 -10.09
C SER A 393 20.69 -2.66 -10.07
N GLU A 394 21.15 -1.79 -10.95
CA GLU A 394 22.55 -1.34 -11.00
C GLU A 394 22.66 0.12 -11.46
N ASN A 395 23.80 0.76 -11.19
CA ASN A 395 24.10 2.13 -11.58
C ASN A 395 23.80 2.40 -13.05
N ARG A 396 23.21 3.55 -13.33
CA ARG A 396 22.84 3.96 -14.69
C ARG A 396 23.99 3.83 -15.68
N ASP A 397 25.19 4.28 -15.30
CA ASP A 397 26.35 4.28 -16.19
C ASP A 397 26.75 2.86 -16.58
N TYR A 398 26.65 1.90 -15.65
CA TYR A 398 26.90 0.49 -15.94
C TYR A 398 25.90 -0.06 -16.96
N ILE A 399 24.60 0.23 -16.78
CA ILE A 399 23.55 -0.22 -17.72
C ILE A 399 23.75 0.39 -19.12
N VAL A 400 24.13 1.66 -19.19
CA VAL A 400 24.49 2.34 -20.45
C VAL A 400 25.66 1.62 -21.13
N ASP A 401 26.73 1.35 -20.39
CA ASP A 401 27.91 0.65 -20.92
C ASP A 401 27.59 -0.78 -21.38
N GLN A 402 26.77 -1.50 -20.62
CA GLN A 402 26.29 -2.85 -20.95
C GLN A 402 25.49 -2.86 -22.25
N ILE A 403 24.52 -1.96 -22.41
CA ILE A 403 23.72 -1.84 -23.64
C ILE A 403 24.64 -1.56 -24.84
N ALA A 404 25.60 -0.63 -24.68
CA ALA A 404 26.51 -0.25 -25.74
C ALA A 404 27.42 -1.40 -26.19
N ARG A 405 27.90 -2.19 -25.23
CA ARG A 405 28.78 -3.35 -25.44
C ARG A 405 28.04 -4.50 -26.12
N ASP A 406 26.89 -4.88 -25.57
CA ASP A 406 26.23 -6.13 -25.95
C ASP A 406 25.34 -6.00 -27.20
N ASN A 407 24.90 -4.77 -27.51
CA ASN A 407 24.00 -4.48 -28.63
C ASN A 407 24.64 -3.63 -29.75
N SER A 408 25.97 -3.55 -29.81
CA SER A 408 26.71 -2.64 -30.71
C SER A 408 26.22 -2.66 -32.18
N LYS A 409 26.03 -3.84 -32.77
CA LYS A 409 25.55 -3.99 -34.15
C LYS A 409 24.11 -3.47 -34.34
N LEU A 410 23.24 -3.76 -33.38
CA LEU A 410 21.83 -3.33 -33.42
C LEU A 410 21.73 -1.81 -33.30
N LEU A 411 22.59 -1.19 -32.48
CA LEU A 411 22.70 0.26 -32.36
C LEU A 411 23.15 0.90 -33.67
N ASP A 412 24.17 0.34 -34.33
CA ASP A 412 24.68 0.87 -35.60
C ASP A 412 23.61 0.79 -36.71
N ASP A 413 22.87 -0.32 -36.78
CA ASP A 413 21.75 -0.49 -37.71
C ASP A 413 20.61 0.51 -37.44
N ALA A 414 20.31 0.80 -36.18
CA ALA A 414 19.31 1.79 -35.81
C ALA A 414 19.73 3.22 -36.14
N LEU A 415 21.02 3.57 -35.94
CA LEU A 415 21.57 4.87 -36.31
C LEU A 415 21.45 5.13 -37.82
N LEU A 416 21.67 4.10 -38.65
CA LEU A 416 21.54 4.21 -40.11
C LEU A 416 20.11 4.52 -40.56
N ALA A 417 19.10 4.11 -39.79
CA ALA A 417 17.69 4.38 -40.08
C ALA A 417 17.27 5.84 -39.82
N TYR A 418 18.09 6.64 -39.15
CA TYR A 418 17.83 8.08 -38.98
C TYR A 418 18.23 8.89 -40.23
N PRO A 419 17.46 9.93 -40.57
CA PRO A 419 17.87 10.93 -41.56
C PRO A 419 19.21 11.59 -41.16
N PRO A 420 20.09 11.94 -42.12
CA PRO A 420 21.42 12.49 -41.82
C PRO A 420 21.44 13.71 -40.88
N GLY A 421 20.41 14.56 -40.91
CA GLY A 421 20.30 15.75 -40.06
C GLY A 421 19.68 15.52 -38.67
N GLN A 422 19.13 14.34 -38.40
CA GLN A 422 18.44 14.00 -37.14
C GLN A 422 19.06 12.80 -36.43
N ARG A 423 20.17 12.26 -36.97
CA ARG A 423 20.86 11.10 -36.43
C ARG A 423 21.50 11.43 -35.08
N PRO A 424 21.09 10.78 -33.97
CA PRO A 424 21.72 10.98 -32.67
C PRO A 424 23.14 10.38 -32.66
N THR A 425 23.93 10.72 -31.64
CA THR A 425 25.17 9.99 -31.35
C THR A 425 24.83 8.58 -30.85
N LYS A 426 25.79 7.64 -30.93
CA LYS A 426 25.62 6.29 -30.37
C LYS A 426 25.30 6.34 -28.88
N GLU A 427 26.03 7.18 -28.14
CA GLU A 427 25.78 7.47 -26.72
C GLU A 427 24.39 8.07 -26.47
N GLY A 428 23.92 8.97 -27.35
CA GLY A 428 22.57 9.54 -27.26
C GLY A 428 21.47 8.48 -27.48
N LEU A 429 21.69 7.53 -28.40
CA LEU A 429 20.77 6.42 -28.63
C LEU A 429 20.74 5.44 -27.45
N VAL A 430 21.91 5.10 -26.89
CA VAL A 430 21.99 4.25 -25.69
C VAL A 430 21.32 4.93 -24.49
N ASN A 431 21.51 6.23 -24.31
CA ASN A 431 20.85 6.99 -23.26
C ASN A 431 19.32 6.98 -23.38
N LYS A 432 18.77 7.00 -24.60
CA LYS A 432 17.32 6.82 -24.84
C LYS A 432 16.86 5.45 -24.36
N LEU A 433 17.60 4.38 -24.72
CA LEU A 433 17.30 3.00 -24.30
C LEU A 433 17.44 2.77 -22.78
N ALA A 434 18.45 3.37 -22.14
CA ALA A 434 18.59 3.34 -20.68
C ALA A 434 17.53 4.18 -19.94
N SER A 435 16.75 4.98 -20.66
CA SER A 435 15.61 5.76 -20.13
C SER A 435 14.27 5.26 -20.70
N HIS A 436 14.24 4.01 -21.15
CA HIS A 436 13.05 3.34 -21.67
C HIS A 436 11.97 3.26 -20.58
N ALA A 437 10.69 3.38 -20.94
CA ALA A 437 9.59 3.39 -19.96
C ALA A 437 9.36 2.08 -19.20
N LEU A 438 10.04 1.00 -19.60
CA LEU A 438 10.02 -0.28 -18.89
C LEU A 438 11.15 -0.38 -17.86
N LEU A 439 12.01 0.64 -17.80
CA LEU A 439 13.05 0.81 -16.81
C LEU A 439 12.70 2.02 -15.94
N ASP A 440 13.01 1.94 -14.64
CA ASP A 440 12.78 3.03 -13.70
C ASP A 440 13.97 3.16 -12.74
N ARG A 441 14.09 4.33 -12.12
CA ARG A 441 15.08 4.57 -11.08
C ARG A 441 14.62 3.95 -9.77
N ASN A 442 15.54 3.31 -9.07
CA ASN A 442 15.22 2.77 -7.75
C ASN A 442 14.87 3.91 -6.79
N VAL A 443 13.72 3.83 -6.13
CA VAL A 443 13.23 4.86 -5.20
C VAL A 443 14.20 5.05 -4.02
N ARG A 444 14.84 3.96 -3.58
CA ARG A 444 15.83 3.94 -2.48
C ARG A 444 17.20 4.42 -2.94
N GLU A 445 17.60 4.08 -4.17
CA GLU A 445 18.91 4.39 -4.75
C GLU A 445 18.74 5.05 -6.13
N PRO A 446 18.53 6.38 -6.19
CA PRO A 446 18.12 7.07 -7.42
C PRO A 446 19.10 6.96 -8.61
N ASP A 447 20.36 6.61 -8.33
CA ASP A 447 21.40 6.43 -9.34
C ASP A 447 21.37 5.02 -9.97
N LYS A 448 20.60 4.09 -9.37
CA LYS A 448 20.39 2.75 -9.91
C LYS A 448 19.12 2.67 -10.76
N ILE A 449 19.20 1.85 -11.80
CA ILE A 449 18.12 1.52 -12.73
C ILE A 449 17.75 0.06 -12.57
N SER A 450 16.44 -0.21 -12.54
CA SER A 450 15.85 -1.55 -12.59
C SER A 450 14.70 -1.56 -13.59
N PHE A 451 14.12 -2.72 -13.84
CA PHE A 451 12.80 -2.76 -14.47
C PHE A 451 11.75 -2.08 -13.58
N VAL A 452 10.73 -1.50 -14.22
CA VAL A 452 9.69 -0.70 -13.55
C VAL A 452 8.88 -1.51 -12.52
N ASN A 453 8.74 -2.82 -12.72
CA ASN A 453 8.19 -3.76 -11.76
C ASN A 453 8.58 -5.21 -12.10
N GLU A 454 8.24 -6.12 -11.18
CA GLU A 454 8.51 -7.56 -11.29
C GLU A 454 7.77 -8.23 -12.45
N PHE A 455 6.58 -7.77 -12.82
CA PHE A 455 5.86 -8.33 -13.97
C PHE A 455 6.62 -8.08 -15.29
N VAL A 456 7.13 -6.86 -15.48
CA VAL A 456 7.93 -6.49 -16.64
C VAL A 456 9.26 -7.22 -16.63
N PHE A 457 9.93 -7.27 -15.48
CA PHE A 457 11.19 -7.99 -15.33
C PHE A 457 11.02 -9.48 -15.64
N GLY A 458 10.03 -10.10 -15.00
CA GLY A 458 9.66 -11.49 -15.11
C GLY A 458 9.37 -11.92 -16.55
N HIS A 459 8.73 -11.05 -17.35
CA HIS A 459 8.48 -11.35 -18.75
C HIS A 459 9.78 -11.63 -19.51
N PHE A 460 10.80 -10.79 -19.32
CA PHE A 460 12.10 -10.97 -19.97
C PHE A 460 12.86 -12.17 -19.40
N ILE A 461 12.81 -12.39 -18.08
CA ILE A 461 13.42 -13.57 -17.44
C ILE A 461 12.82 -14.85 -18.01
N ALA A 462 11.51 -14.98 -18.05
CA ALA A 462 10.84 -16.16 -18.59
C ALA A 462 11.18 -16.37 -20.07
N GLN A 463 11.33 -15.31 -20.87
CA GLN A 463 11.84 -15.45 -22.25
C GLN A 463 13.29 -15.97 -22.33
N ILE A 464 14.11 -15.71 -21.33
CA ILE A 464 15.48 -16.24 -21.23
C ILE A 464 15.41 -17.72 -20.88
N ILE A 465 14.66 -18.08 -19.83
CA ILE A 465 14.44 -19.46 -19.38
C ILE A 465 13.86 -20.31 -20.52
N LEU A 466 12.86 -19.81 -21.26
CA LEU A 466 12.25 -20.55 -22.38
C LEU A 466 13.18 -20.79 -23.57
N LYS A 467 14.29 -20.03 -23.66
CA LYS A 467 15.28 -20.20 -24.72
C LYS A 467 16.34 -21.24 -24.35
N ASP A 468 16.53 -21.49 -23.06
CA ASP A 468 17.52 -22.41 -22.52
C ASP A 468 16.82 -23.50 -21.71
N ALA A 469 16.63 -24.67 -22.33
CA ALA A 469 15.96 -25.81 -21.70
C ALA A 469 16.73 -26.39 -20.50
N ASP A 470 18.03 -26.09 -20.40
CA ASP A 470 18.92 -26.54 -19.34
C ASP A 470 19.15 -25.43 -18.28
N TRP A 471 18.34 -24.38 -18.28
CA TRP A 471 18.45 -23.29 -17.32
C TRP A 471 18.19 -23.80 -15.90
N ILE A 472 19.15 -23.57 -15.00
CA ILE A 472 19.07 -23.98 -13.59
C ILE A 472 19.48 -22.81 -12.71
N SER A 473 18.65 -22.50 -11.72
CA SER A 473 18.95 -21.55 -10.63
C SER A 473 18.04 -21.82 -9.44
N ASP A 474 18.49 -21.47 -8.25
CA ASP A 474 17.72 -21.47 -6.99
C ASP A 474 17.33 -20.05 -6.53
N ASP A 475 17.61 -19.03 -7.36
CA ASP A 475 17.39 -17.64 -6.99
C ASP A 475 15.95 -17.19 -7.28
N LEU A 476 15.13 -17.19 -6.24
CA LEU A 476 13.73 -16.75 -6.28
C LEU A 476 13.55 -15.32 -6.81
N ARG A 477 14.57 -14.44 -6.68
CA ARG A 477 14.53 -13.07 -7.22
C ARG A 477 14.34 -13.03 -8.74
N PHE A 478 14.60 -14.15 -9.43
CA PHE A 478 14.36 -14.29 -10.86
C PHE A 478 13.21 -15.24 -11.18
N ILE A 479 13.05 -16.32 -10.40
CA ILE A 479 12.02 -17.35 -10.64
C ILE A 479 10.62 -16.80 -10.33
N GLU A 480 10.41 -16.15 -9.19
CA GLU A 480 9.09 -15.63 -8.81
C GLU A 480 8.56 -14.60 -9.81
N PRO A 481 9.34 -13.58 -10.24
CA PRO A 481 8.87 -12.67 -11.29
C PRO A 481 8.50 -13.38 -12.59
N ALA A 482 9.30 -14.37 -13.02
CA ALA A 482 9.03 -15.14 -14.24
C ALA A 482 7.68 -15.84 -14.16
N VAL A 483 7.39 -16.50 -13.04
CA VAL A 483 6.11 -17.18 -12.77
C VAL A 483 4.94 -16.20 -12.75
N ILE A 484 5.05 -15.10 -11.99
CA ILE A 484 4.01 -14.07 -11.87
C ILE A 484 3.66 -13.49 -13.25
N SER A 485 4.66 -13.20 -14.07
CA SER A 485 4.45 -12.60 -15.40
C SER A 485 3.79 -13.53 -16.42
N TYR A 486 3.79 -14.84 -16.17
CA TYR A 486 3.23 -15.86 -17.05
C TYR A 486 1.87 -16.38 -16.61
N GLN A 487 1.45 -16.09 -15.37
CA GLN A 487 0.13 -16.46 -14.85
C GLN A 487 -1.06 -16.03 -15.76
N PRO A 488 -1.07 -14.83 -16.40
CA PRO A 488 -2.16 -14.43 -17.30
C PRO A 488 -2.12 -15.09 -18.70
N ARG A 489 -1.11 -15.92 -18.99
CA ARG A 489 -0.94 -16.55 -20.32
C ARG A 489 -1.66 -17.90 -20.41
N SER A 490 -1.78 -18.42 -21.63
CA SER A 490 -2.40 -19.73 -21.89
C SER A 490 -1.71 -20.88 -21.13
N SER A 491 -2.48 -21.91 -20.78
CA SER A 491 -1.96 -23.11 -20.10
C SER A 491 -0.83 -23.80 -20.87
N SER A 492 -0.82 -23.73 -22.20
CA SER A 492 0.28 -24.24 -23.03
C SER A 492 1.58 -23.48 -22.76
N THR A 493 1.52 -22.16 -22.72
CA THR A 493 2.70 -21.31 -22.46
C THR A 493 3.18 -21.46 -21.01
N LYS A 494 2.26 -21.53 -20.05
CA LYS A 494 2.60 -21.81 -18.64
C LYS A 494 3.26 -23.18 -18.48
N GLY A 495 2.74 -24.20 -19.18
CA GLY A 495 3.29 -25.54 -19.20
C GLY A 495 4.74 -25.61 -19.69
N LYS A 496 5.08 -24.86 -20.75
CA LYS A 496 6.46 -24.76 -21.24
C LYS A 496 7.41 -24.14 -20.23
N LEU A 497 6.97 -23.07 -19.55
CA LEU A 497 7.79 -22.43 -18.51
C LEU A 497 8.00 -23.38 -17.34
N TRP A 498 6.96 -24.10 -16.92
CA TRP A 498 7.05 -25.13 -15.89
C TRP A 498 8.05 -26.24 -16.26
N GLU A 499 8.01 -26.75 -17.50
CA GLU A 499 8.92 -27.78 -17.96
C GLU A 499 10.39 -27.34 -17.84
N ASN A 500 10.71 -26.12 -18.26
CA ASN A 500 12.08 -25.59 -18.14
C ASN A 500 12.47 -25.27 -16.69
N LEU A 501 11.51 -24.91 -15.82
CA LEU A 501 11.77 -24.68 -14.39
C LEU A 501 11.87 -25.97 -13.58
N SER A 502 11.34 -27.09 -14.07
CA SER A 502 11.17 -28.33 -13.30
C SER A 502 12.45 -28.84 -12.63
N GLN A 503 13.61 -28.64 -13.26
CA GLN A 503 14.90 -29.00 -12.66
C GLN A 503 15.30 -28.05 -11.53
N SER A 504 15.11 -26.74 -11.71
CA SER A 504 15.35 -25.70 -10.72
C SER A 504 14.52 -25.89 -9.45
N LEU A 505 13.28 -26.36 -9.59
CA LEU A 505 12.38 -26.57 -8.44
C LEU A 505 12.95 -27.52 -7.39
N ASN A 506 13.77 -28.50 -7.78
CA ASN A 506 14.38 -29.44 -6.83
C ASN A 506 15.36 -28.78 -5.85
N PHE A 507 15.78 -27.54 -6.12
CA PHE A 507 16.69 -26.77 -5.26
C PHE A 507 15.96 -25.75 -4.39
N LEU A 508 14.64 -25.60 -4.57
CA LEU A 508 13.82 -24.66 -3.82
C LEU A 508 13.16 -25.33 -2.60
N PRO A 509 12.87 -24.58 -1.53
CA PRO A 509 11.97 -25.03 -0.46
C PRO A 509 10.63 -25.55 -1.01
N VAL A 510 10.03 -26.55 -0.34
CA VAL A 510 8.77 -27.17 -0.79
C VAL A 510 7.63 -26.15 -0.87
N SER A 511 7.60 -25.14 0.01
CA SER A 511 6.62 -24.05 -0.07
C SER A 511 6.65 -23.33 -1.42
N ASP A 512 7.85 -23.03 -1.94
CA ASP A 512 8.02 -22.33 -3.21
C ASP A 512 7.71 -23.24 -4.39
N GLN A 513 8.08 -24.53 -4.30
CA GLN A 513 7.70 -25.52 -5.31
C GLN A 513 6.18 -25.62 -5.45
N ILE A 514 5.45 -25.65 -4.32
CA ILE A 514 3.99 -25.69 -4.28
C ILE A 514 3.41 -24.41 -4.90
N ASP A 515 3.88 -23.23 -4.50
CA ASP A 515 3.37 -21.95 -5.02
C ASP A 515 3.58 -21.83 -6.53
N ILE A 516 4.79 -22.17 -7.02
CA ILE A 516 5.10 -22.12 -8.46
C ILE A 516 4.21 -23.11 -9.24
N SER A 517 3.99 -24.32 -8.71
CA SER A 517 3.13 -25.32 -9.34
C SER A 517 1.67 -24.87 -9.39
N ALA A 518 1.15 -24.38 -8.26
CA ALA A 518 -0.19 -23.84 -8.17
C ALA A 518 -0.42 -22.70 -9.18
N ARG A 519 0.56 -21.80 -9.38
CA ARG A 519 0.44 -20.67 -10.32
C ARG A 519 0.53 -21.08 -11.79
N LEU A 520 1.45 -21.99 -12.15
CA LEU A 520 1.68 -22.35 -13.56
C LEU A 520 0.77 -23.47 -14.05
N LYS A 521 0.60 -24.52 -13.23
CA LYS A 521 -0.15 -25.72 -13.58
C LYS A 521 -1.59 -25.70 -13.07
N GLU A 522 -1.92 -24.84 -12.09
CA GLU A 522 -3.23 -24.85 -11.42
C GLU A 522 -3.48 -26.20 -10.72
N GLU A 523 -2.41 -26.84 -10.24
CA GLU A 523 -2.43 -28.10 -9.51
C GLU A 523 -1.13 -28.22 -8.69
N VAL A 524 -1.16 -29.10 -7.68
CA VAL A 524 0.06 -29.60 -7.00
C VAL A 524 0.22 -31.05 -7.41
N GLY A 525 0.86 -31.25 -8.57
CA GLY A 525 0.94 -32.55 -9.26
C GLY A 525 2.05 -33.49 -8.80
N PHE A 526 2.66 -33.25 -7.63
CA PHE A 526 3.76 -34.04 -7.09
C PHE A 526 3.53 -34.38 -5.61
N GLU A 527 4.16 -35.46 -5.16
CA GLU A 527 3.99 -35.96 -3.79
C GLU A 527 4.58 -34.99 -2.77
N LEU A 528 3.84 -34.77 -1.68
CA LEU A 528 4.28 -33.94 -0.57
C LEU A 528 4.58 -34.83 0.63
N GLU A 529 5.86 -35.01 0.96
CA GLU A 529 6.27 -35.96 1.99
C GLU A 529 7.26 -35.37 3.00
N ASN A 530 7.01 -35.56 4.29
CA ASN A 530 7.96 -35.27 5.38
C ASN A 530 8.45 -33.81 5.45
N ASP A 531 7.60 -32.84 5.16
CA ASP A 531 7.96 -31.41 5.14
C ASP A 531 6.79 -30.49 5.56
N GLU A 532 7.00 -29.17 5.56
CA GLU A 532 5.98 -28.17 5.87
C GLU A 532 5.84 -27.07 4.80
N ALA A 533 4.60 -26.63 4.59
CA ALA A 533 4.28 -25.43 3.83
C ALA A 533 3.82 -24.31 4.76
N GLN A 534 4.26 -23.07 4.52
CA GLN A 534 3.88 -21.93 5.35
C GLN A 534 3.32 -20.75 4.55
N GLY A 535 2.18 -20.22 4.99
CA GLY A 535 1.64 -18.94 4.52
C GLY A 535 1.15 -18.93 3.07
N LEU A 536 0.88 -20.10 2.48
CA LEU A 536 0.45 -20.22 1.09
C LEU A 536 -1.05 -19.94 0.93
N GLU A 537 -1.43 -19.34 -0.20
CA GLU A 537 -2.83 -19.15 -0.59
C GLU A 537 -3.18 -20.06 -1.77
N PHE A 538 -4.13 -20.97 -1.55
CA PHE A 538 -4.67 -21.90 -2.54
C PHE A 538 -6.04 -21.42 -2.99
N VAL A 539 -6.26 -21.33 -4.30
CA VAL A 539 -7.53 -20.87 -4.89
C VAL A 539 -7.98 -21.86 -5.96
N GLU A 540 -9.17 -22.44 -5.79
CA GLU A 540 -9.79 -23.35 -6.77
C GLU A 540 -8.91 -24.58 -7.12
N LEU A 541 -8.23 -25.15 -6.11
CA LEU A 541 -7.33 -26.29 -6.25
C LEU A 541 -7.87 -27.56 -5.59
N LEU A 542 -7.50 -28.72 -6.16
CA LEU A 542 -7.70 -30.03 -5.56
C LEU A 542 -6.51 -30.39 -4.65
N ILE A 543 -6.72 -30.28 -3.34
CA ILE A 543 -5.77 -30.74 -2.33
C ILE A 543 -5.90 -32.26 -2.19
N GLY A 544 -4.78 -32.96 -2.38
CA GLY A 544 -4.75 -34.42 -2.50
C GLY A 544 -4.84 -34.94 -3.94
N GLN A 545 -4.59 -34.09 -4.95
CA GLN A 545 -4.43 -34.58 -6.32
C GLN A 545 -3.26 -35.56 -6.47
N ALA A 546 -2.13 -35.23 -5.84
CA ALA A 546 -1.02 -36.15 -5.57
C ALA A 546 -1.06 -36.60 -4.11
N TYR A 547 -0.33 -37.67 -3.79
CA TYR A 547 -0.31 -38.21 -2.44
C TYR A 547 0.43 -37.27 -1.48
N ILE A 548 -0.14 -37.06 -0.29
CA ILE A 548 0.43 -36.19 0.73
C ILE A 548 0.60 -37.01 2.02
N SER A 549 1.83 -37.12 2.49
CA SER A 549 2.18 -37.94 3.65
C SER A 549 3.08 -37.24 4.66
N ASN A 550 2.76 -37.32 5.96
CA ASN A 550 3.56 -36.70 7.02
C ASN A 550 3.92 -35.23 6.71
N PHE A 551 2.91 -34.43 6.38
CA PHE A 551 3.09 -33.07 5.86
C PHE A 551 2.28 -32.06 6.68
N GLN A 552 2.82 -30.85 6.86
CA GLN A 552 2.19 -29.81 7.67
C GLN A 552 1.92 -28.54 6.87
N PHE A 553 0.65 -28.09 6.85
CA PHE A 553 0.25 -26.79 6.34
C PHE A 553 0.13 -25.80 7.50
N ASN A 554 0.88 -24.70 7.45
CA ASN A 554 0.95 -23.68 8.49
C ASN A 554 0.44 -22.35 7.97
N GLU A 555 -0.58 -21.78 8.62
CA GLU A 555 -1.09 -20.44 8.30
C GLU A 555 -1.53 -20.29 6.83
N CYS A 556 -1.84 -21.40 6.16
CA CYS A 556 -2.28 -21.41 4.77
C CYS A 556 -3.75 -21.00 4.64
N VAL A 557 -4.11 -20.42 3.50
CA VAL A 557 -5.47 -20.00 3.16
C VAL A 557 -5.97 -20.83 1.99
N PHE A 558 -7.14 -21.45 2.14
CA PHE A 558 -7.81 -22.24 1.11
C PHE A 558 -9.11 -21.54 0.72
N LYS A 559 -9.29 -21.22 -0.57
CA LYS A 559 -10.48 -20.57 -1.12
C LYS A 559 -11.04 -21.41 -2.25
N LYS A 560 -12.29 -21.84 -2.14
CA LYS A 560 -12.95 -22.71 -3.13
C LYS A 560 -12.17 -23.98 -3.48
N CYS A 561 -11.36 -24.47 -2.55
CA CYS A 561 -10.57 -25.67 -2.73
C CYS A 561 -11.39 -26.93 -2.46
N GLU A 562 -11.03 -28.01 -3.14
CA GLU A 562 -11.57 -29.34 -2.90
C GLU A 562 -10.53 -30.19 -2.17
N PHE A 563 -10.94 -31.00 -1.20
CA PHE A 563 -10.06 -31.90 -0.46
C PHE A 563 -10.42 -33.36 -0.74
N ASP A 564 -9.44 -34.12 -1.23
CA ASP A 564 -9.52 -35.57 -1.35
C ASP A 564 -8.81 -36.23 -0.15
N LEU A 565 -9.57 -36.59 0.89
CA LEU A 565 -9.00 -37.20 2.08
C LEU A 565 -8.37 -38.58 1.81
N SER A 566 -8.80 -39.28 0.75
CA SER A 566 -8.23 -40.59 0.41
C SER A 566 -6.77 -40.53 -0.03
N MET A 567 -6.27 -39.31 -0.29
CA MET A 567 -4.90 -39.04 -0.69
C MET A 567 -4.06 -38.39 0.43
N LEU A 568 -4.66 -38.18 1.61
CA LEU A 568 -4.05 -37.54 2.77
C LEU A 568 -3.74 -38.60 3.85
N SER A 569 -2.49 -38.62 4.34
CA SER A 569 -2.06 -39.50 5.44
C SER A 569 -1.08 -38.80 6.38
N GLU A 570 -1.36 -38.77 7.68
CA GLU A 570 -0.52 -38.06 8.68
C GLU A 570 -0.36 -36.56 8.33
N VAL A 571 -1.45 -35.90 7.93
CA VAL A 571 -1.42 -34.48 7.50
C VAL A 571 -1.91 -33.57 8.60
N THR A 572 -1.22 -32.45 8.82
CA THR A 572 -1.60 -31.46 9.84
C THR A 572 -1.91 -30.12 9.21
N PHE A 573 -3.05 -29.53 9.54
CA PHE A 573 -3.41 -28.15 9.23
C PHE A 573 -3.34 -27.33 10.52
N LEU A 574 -2.50 -26.30 10.52
CA LEU A 574 -2.25 -25.44 11.68
C LEU A 574 -2.57 -23.99 11.33
N ASN A 575 -3.55 -23.40 12.03
CA ASN A 575 -4.05 -22.04 11.82
C ASN A 575 -4.46 -21.75 10.37
N CYS A 576 -4.94 -22.76 9.66
CA CYS A 576 -5.38 -22.61 8.29
C CYS A 576 -6.73 -21.90 8.21
N ARG A 577 -7.01 -21.24 7.09
CA ARG A 577 -8.29 -20.58 6.84
C ARG A 577 -8.99 -21.22 5.65
N TYR A 578 -10.29 -21.47 5.77
CA TYR A 578 -11.10 -22.17 4.76
C TYR A 578 -12.28 -21.29 4.36
N TYR A 579 -12.44 -21.06 3.06
CA TYR A 579 -13.50 -20.24 2.50
C TYR A 579 -14.13 -20.91 1.29
N ASP A 580 -15.40 -21.25 1.36
CA ASP A 580 -16.17 -21.95 0.30
C ASP A 580 -15.53 -23.28 -0.16
N CYS A 581 -14.88 -24.02 0.74
CA CYS A 581 -14.22 -25.29 0.46
C CYS A 581 -15.16 -26.49 0.51
N GLN A 582 -14.78 -27.59 -0.15
CA GLN A 582 -15.53 -28.85 -0.13
C GLN A 582 -14.65 -30.10 0.02
N ILE A 583 -15.23 -31.20 0.51
CA ILE A 583 -14.57 -32.50 0.64
C ILE A 583 -15.19 -33.48 -0.35
N ILE A 584 -14.37 -34.14 -1.16
CA ILE A 584 -14.82 -35.10 -2.17
C ILE A 584 -14.97 -36.49 -1.55
N ASN A 585 -13.93 -36.97 -0.88
CA ASN A 585 -13.87 -38.29 -0.27
C ASN A 585 -13.71 -38.15 1.24
N LEU A 586 -14.66 -38.67 2.01
CA LEU A 586 -14.65 -38.59 3.47
C LEU A 586 -13.71 -39.61 4.15
N THR A 587 -13.25 -40.62 3.40
CA THR A 587 -12.40 -41.67 3.95
C THR A 587 -10.94 -41.26 3.82
N ALA A 588 -10.36 -40.78 4.91
CA ALA A 588 -8.93 -40.47 4.98
C ALA A 588 -8.06 -41.72 4.85
N LYS A 589 -6.90 -41.62 4.18
CA LYS A 589 -5.94 -42.74 4.07
C LYS A 589 -5.09 -42.91 5.33
N GLY A 590 -4.86 -41.83 6.07
CA GLY A 590 -4.26 -41.84 7.39
C GLY A 590 -4.83 -40.73 8.29
N PRO A 591 -4.28 -40.52 9.49
CA PRO A 591 -4.78 -39.50 10.40
C PRO A 591 -4.59 -38.10 9.81
N ILE A 592 -5.56 -37.22 10.04
CA ILE A 592 -5.53 -35.82 9.61
C ILE A 592 -5.82 -34.96 10.84
N HIS A 593 -4.96 -34.01 11.17
CA HIS A 593 -5.16 -33.14 12.33
C HIS A 593 -5.47 -31.71 11.89
N GLU A 594 -6.48 -31.10 12.49
CA GLU A 594 -6.85 -29.70 12.30
C GLU A 594 -6.67 -28.98 13.65
N PHE A 595 -5.94 -27.86 13.63
CA PHE A 595 -5.78 -27.01 14.80
C PHE A 595 -5.92 -25.54 14.40
N GLY A 596 -6.95 -24.89 14.92
CA GLY A 596 -7.07 -23.44 14.79
C GLY A 596 -7.68 -22.94 13.50
N GLY A 597 -8.45 -23.80 12.85
CA GLY A 597 -9.16 -23.48 11.63
C GLY A 597 -10.10 -22.30 11.80
N ILE A 598 -10.10 -21.40 10.82
CA ILE A 598 -11.03 -20.27 10.76
C ILE A 598 -11.79 -20.35 9.43
N GLY A 599 -13.09 -20.07 9.48
CA GLY A 599 -13.96 -20.04 8.30
C GLY A 599 -14.96 -21.19 8.29
N ASP A 600 -15.00 -21.95 7.21
CA ASP A 600 -15.99 -23.01 6.95
C ASP A 600 -16.01 -24.07 8.07
N GLN A 601 -16.99 -23.97 8.96
CA GLN A 601 -17.11 -24.84 10.13
C GLN A 601 -17.32 -26.31 9.74
N GLU A 602 -18.06 -26.57 8.66
CA GLU A 602 -18.30 -27.93 8.17
C GLU A 602 -16.99 -28.62 7.75
N ILE A 603 -16.08 -27.91 7.07
CA ILE A 603 -14.78 -28.43 6.67
C ILE A 603 -13.92 -28.72 7.89
N ILE A 604 -13.85 -27.76 8.83
CA ILE A 604 -13.08 -27.91 10.07
C ILE A 604 -13.58 -29.12 10.87
N GLU A 605 -14.90 -29.29 10.99
CA GLU A 605 -15.51 -30.43 11.66
C GLU A 605 -15.18 -31.76 10.96
N LEU A 606 -15.28 -31.81 9.63
CA LEU A 606 -15.00 -33.03 8.85
C LEU A 606 -13.52 -33.42 8.88
N LEU A 607 -12.59 -32.45 8.78
CA LEU A 607 -11.16 -32.70 8.93
C LEU A 607 -10.83 -33.21 10.34
N THR A 608 -11.46 -32.62 11.36
CA THR A 608 -11.31 -33.07 12.75
C THR A 608 -11.88 -34.48 12.97
N GLN A 609 -13.03 -34.81 12.38
CA GLN A 609 -13.66 -36.14 12.50
C GLN A 609 -12.91 -37.25 11.73
N SER A 610 -12.18 -36.87 10.68
CA SER A 610 -11.39 -37.80 9.87
C SER A 610 -10.20 -38.41 10.63
N THR A 611 -9.83 -37.84 11.79
CA THR A 611 -8.87 -38.44 12.75
C THR A 611 -9.30 -39.83 13.25
N VAL A 612 -10.61 -40.13 13.27
CA VAL A 612 -11.16 -41.20 14.12
C VAL A 612 -11.16 -42.58 13.45
N ASN A 613 -10.88 -42.66 12.14
CA ASN A 613 -11.00 -43.93 11.39
C ASN A 613 -9.70 -44.74 11.25
N ALA A 614 -8.56 -44.27 11.77
CA ALA A 614 -7.35 -45.08 11.87
C ALA A 614 -7.42 -46.00 13.11
N ALA A 615 -8.02 -47.17 12.91
CA ALA A 615 -8.13 -48.22 13.91
C ALA A 615 -6.78 -48.89 14.20
N ASP A 616 -5.89 -48.18 14.89
CA ASP A 616 -4.87 -48.78 15.75
C ASP A 616 -5.03 -48.14 17.13
N ALA A 617 -5.81 -48.79 17.99
CA ALA A 617 -5.91 -48.38 19.39
C ALA A 617 -4.50 -48.46 19.99
N VAL A 618 -3.86 -47.30 20.17
CA VAL A 618 -2.57 -47.19 20.85
C VAL A 618 -2.71 -47.91 22.18
N ALA A 619 -1.83 -48.90 22.43
CA ALA A 619 -1.88 -49.67 23.67
C ALA A 619 -1.93 -48.70 24.87
N PRO A 620 -2.74 -48.97 25.91
CA PRO A 620 -2.97 -48.03 27.01
C PRO A 620 -1.68 -47.48 27.65
N ASP A 621 -0.64 -48.31 27.70
CA ASP A 621 0.68 -47.94 28.23
C ASP A 621 1.42 -46.93 27.33
N ARG A 622 1.29 -47.05 26.00
CA ARG A 622 1.91 -46.13 25.04
C ARG A 622 1.18 -44.78 25.02
N GLN A 623 -0.14 -44.78 25.15
CA GLN A 623 -0.92 -43.54 25.30
C GLN A 623 -0.53 -42.79 26.57
N LEU A 624 -0.31 -43.50 27.68
CA LEU A 624 0.15 -42.88 28.93
C LEU A 624 1.54 -42.25 28.78
N LEU A 625 2.44 -42.87 28.02
CA LEU A 625 3.76 -42.31 27.72
C LEU A 625 3.68 -41.05 26.85
N LEU A 626 2.79 -41.03 25.85
CA LEU A 626 2.53 -39.86 25.01
C LEU A 626 1.92 -38.70 25.82
N ASP A 627 0.91 -38.98 26.64
CA ASP A 627 0.30 -37.97 27.51
C ASP A 627 1.33 -37.39 28.48
N ARG A 628 2.23 -38.23 29.04
CA ARG A 628 3.35 -37.77 29.87
C ARG A 628 4.28 -36.87 29.08
N PHE A 629 4.70 -37.28 27.90
CA PHE A 629 5.60 -36.51 27.05
C PHE A 629 5.05 -35.11 26.77
N VAL A 630 3.76 -35.00 26.39
CA VAL A 630 3.09 -33.71 26.16
C VAL A 630 3.05 -32.86 27.42
N LEU A 631 2.60 -33.42 28.55
CA LEU A 631 2.43 -32.68 29.80
C LEU A 631 3.77 -32.26 30.43
N GLU A 632 4.86 -33.00 30.21
CA GLU A 632 6.20 -32.64 30.67
C GLU A 632 6.75 -31.38 30.00
N ARG A 633 6.22 -30.98 28.83
CA ARG A 633 6.57 -29.70 28.19
C ARG A 633 6.01 -28.49 28.96
N PHE A 634 4.94 -28.68 29.72
CA PHE A 634 4.39 -27.68 30.65
C PHE A 634 5.03 -27.80 32.03
N TRP A 635 5.26 -29.03 32.48
CA TRP A 635 5.81 -29.34 33.80
C TRP A 635 6.99 -30.33 33.72
N PRO A 636 8.22 -29.84 33.48
CA PRO A 636 9.40 -30.68 33.29
C PRO A 636 9.74 -31.57 34.50
N VAL A 637 10.45 -32.66 34.25
CA VAL A 637 10.95 -33.58 35.27
C VAL A 637 11.87 -32.84 36.26
N GLY A 638 11.70 -33.08 37.56
CA GLY A 638 12.52 -32.49 38.62
C GLY A 638 12.14 -31.06 39.04
N ARG A 639 11.01 -30.52 38.54
CA ARG A 639 10.47 -29.22 38.98
C ARG A 639 9.30 -29.41 39.93
N ASP A 640 9.28 -28.66 41.02
CA ASP A 640 8.18 -28.68 42.01
C ASP A 640 6.92 -27.95 41.55
N THR A 641 7.06 -27.05 40.56
CA THR A 641 5.96 -26.24 40.02
C THR A 641 5.90 -26.31 38.49
N VAL A 642 4.70 -26.10 37.95
CA VAL A 642 4.47 -25.94 36.50
C VAL A 642 5.26 -24.72 36.02
N MET A 643 6.05 -24.89 34.96
CA MET A 643 6.92 -23.83 34.42
C MET A 643 6.19 -22.97 33.39
N HIS A 644 5.28 -23.57 32.63
CA HIS A 644 4.58 -22.89 31.55
C HIS A 644 3.09 -23.17 31.63
N LYS A 645 2.29 -22.11 31.62
CA LYS A 645 0.83 -22.20 31.47
C LYS A 645 0.42 -22.42 30.02
N HIS A 646 1.13 -21.80 29.07
CA HIS A 646 0.88 -21.88 27.63
C HIS A 646 2.11 -22.46 26.92
N ARG A 647 1.89 -23.29 25.90
CA ARG A 647 2.96 -23.82 25.05
C ARG A 647 2.54 -23.83 23.58
N PRO A 648 3.41 -23.42 22.64
CA PRO A 648 3.12 -23.58 21.22
C PRO A 648 3.15 -25.07 20.85
N ILE A 649 2.25 -25.52 19.98
CA ILE A 649 2.17 -26.92 19.50
C ILE A 649 3.50 -27.33 18.86
N LYS A 650 4.11 -26.46 18.03
CA LYS A 650 5.46 -26.67 17.45
C LYS A 650 6.52 -26.95 18.53
N GLY A 651 6.47 -26.24 19.65
CA GLY A 651 7.38 -26.45 20.77
C GLY A 651 7.13 -27.74 21.56
N ILE A 652 5.94 -28.33 21.47
CA ILE A 652 5.62 -29.63 22.08
C ILE A 652 6.13 -30.77 21.19
N CYS A 653 5.92 -30.65 19.87
CA CYS A 653 6.35 -31.64 18.89
C CYS A 653 7.88 -31.67 18.69
N SER A 654 8.60 -30.62 19.09
CA SER A 654 10.06 -30.59 19.04
C SER A 654 10.72 -31.66 19.93
N ASN A 655 11.84 -32.24 19.48
CA ASN A 655 12.58 -33.30 20.19
C ASN A 655 11.69 -34.48 20.61
N SER A 656 10.90 -35.00 19.66
CA SER A 656 9.91 -36.08 19.85
C SER A 656 10.51 -37.44 20.23
N GLY A 657 11.82 -37.62 20.08
CA GLY A 657 12.51 -38.84 20.47
C GLY A 657 12.00 -40.06 19.71
N GLU A 658 11.35 -40.99 20.41
CA GLU A 658 10.78 -42.23 19.85
C GLU A 658 9.30 -42.10 19.41
N PHE A 659 8.67 -40.95 19.67
CA PHE A 659 7.26 -40.70 19.31
C PHE A 659 7.15 -40.09 17.92
N ARG A 660 6.18 -40.57 17.14
CA ARG A 660 5.82 -39.94 15.86
C ARG A 660 5.05 -38.65 16.13
N GLN A 661 5.17 -37.69 15.23
CA GLN A 661 4.46 -36.41 15.36
C GLN A 661 2.94 -36.61 15.42
N GLY A 662 2.37 -37.48 14.59
CA GLY A 662 0.94 -37.83 14.65
C GLY A 662 0.50 -38.36 16.02
N GLU A 663 1.30 -39.23 16.66
CA GLU A 663 1.00 -39.75 18.00
C GLU A 663 0.97 -38.66 19.08
N ILE A 664 1.84 -37.65 18.95
CA ILE A 664 1.86 -36.50 19.85
C ILE A 664 0.63 -35.62 19.64
N LEU A 665 0.25 -35.37 18.38
CA LEU A 665 -0.93 -34.58 18.03
C LEU A 665 -2.23 -35.27 18.48
N ASP A 666 -2.33 -36.59 18.33
CA ASP A 666 -3.43 -37.40 18.86
C ASP A 666 -3.53 -37.31 20.39
N SER A 667 -2.39 -37.35 21.09
CA SER A 667 -2.36 -37.14 22.54
C SER A 667 -2.80 -35.72 22.91
N ILE A 668 -2.40 -34.68 22.18
CA ILE A 668 -2.88 -33.31 22.39
C ILE A 668 -4.41 -33.24 22.21
N LEU A 669 -4.97 -33.82 21.15
CA LEU A 669 -6.41 -33.87 20.90
C LEU A 669 -7.16 -34.63 22.01
N SER A 670 -6.63 -35.78 22.44
CA SER A 670 -7.16 -36.56 23.55
C SER A 670 -7.18 -35.77 24.87
N LEU A 671 -6.08 -35.07 25.19
CA LEU A 671 -5.97 -34.22 26.37
C LEU A 671 -6.90 -33.01 26.31
N LYS A 672 -7.12 -32.42 25.12
CA LYS A 672 -8.14 -31.38 24.89
C LYS A 672 -9.55 -31.92 25.15
N LYS A 673 -9.89 -33.09 24.59
CA LYS A 673 -11.19 -33.75 24.79
C LYS A 673 -11.49 -34.08 26.26
N ARG A 674 -10.46 -34.39 27.04
CA ARG A 674 -10.54 -34.62 28.49
C ARG A 674 -10.61 -33.33 29.32
N GLY A 675 -10.46 -32.16 28.69
CA GLY A 675 -10.43 -30.85 29.33
C GLY A 675 -9.15 -30.60 30.14
N ILE A 676 -8.08 -31.36 29.90
CA ILE A 676 -6.78 -31.20 30.56
C ILE A 676 -5.95 -30.10 29.87
N LEU A 677 -6.02 -30.07 28.54
CA LEU A 677 -5.55 -28.95 27.74
C LEU A 677 -6.74 -28.12 27.27
N LEU A 678 -6.56 -26.80 27.24
CA LEU A 678 -7.51 -25.83 26.72
C LEU A 678 -6.89 -25.13 25.51
N GLU A 679 -7.74 -24.51 24.72
CA GLU A 679 -7.33 -23.66 23.60
C GLU A 679 -7.37 -22.19 24.05
N PRO A 680 -6.22 -21.48 24.08
CA PRO A 680 -6.14 -20.07 24.45
C PRO A 680 -6.58 -19.19 23.26
N HIS A 681 -6.37 -17.87 23.35
CA HIS A 681 -6.71 -16.91 22.29
C HIS A 681 -6.03 -17.16 20.92
N SER A 682 -5.02 -18.04 20.86
CA SER A 682 -4.30 -18.43 19.65
C SER A 682 -4.21 -19.96 19.57
N ALA A 683 -4.69 -20.53 18.46
CA ALA A 683 -4.83 -21.97 18.30
C ALA A 683 -3.53 -22.72 18.01
N SER A 684 -2.45 -22.01 17.65
CA SER A 684 -1.08 -22.55 17.64
C SER A 684 -0.52 -22.80 19.05
N PHE A 685 -1.25 -22.42 20.09
CA PHE A 685 -0.90 -22.66 21.48
C PHE A 685 -1.92 -23.58 22.16
N VAL A 686 -1.46 -24.26 23.20
CA VAL A 686 -2.29 -25.01 24.13
C VAL A 686 -2.03 -24.52 25.54
N GLU A 687 -3.09 -24.43 26.32
CA GLU A 687 -3.08 -23.99 27.72
C GLU A 687 -3.32 -25.18 28.65
N LEU A 688 -2.56 -25.28 29.74
CA LEU A 688 -2.82 -26.29 30.76
C LEU A 688 -4.02 -25.87 31.64
N ASN A 689 -5.03 -26.73 31.75
CA ASN A 689 -6.15 -26.50 32.66
C ASN A 689 -5.73 -26.73 34.12
N PHE A 690 -5.53 -25.65 34.87
CA PHE A 690 -5.17 -25.72 36.28
C PHE A 690 -6.26 -26.35 37.17
N GLU A 691 -7.54 -26.35 36.75
CA GLU A 691 -8.59 -27.04 37.47
C GLU A 691 -8.41 -28.58 37.44
N LYS A 692 -7.71 -29.08 36.42
CA LYS A 692 -7.38 -30.50 36.23
C LYS A 692 -5.97 -30.87 36.70
N ILE A 693 -5.29 -30.01 37.46
CA ILE A 693 -3.89 -30.22 37.86
C ILE A 693 -3.65 -31.52 38.65
N ILE A 694 -4.66 -32.01 39.38
CA ILE A 694 -4.61 -33.29 40.09
C ILE A 694 -4.51 -34.45 39.10
N GLU A 695 -5.28 -34.41 38.02
CA GLU A 695 -5.26 -35.41 36.94
C GLU A 695 -3.91 -35.37 36.20
N VAL A 696 -3.38 -34.17 35.94
CA VAL A 696 -2.03 -33.97 35.36
C VAL A 696 -0.95 -34.62 36.22
N ARG A 697 -0.98 -34.41 37.55
CA ARG A 697 -0.03 -35.05 38.49
C ARG A 697 -0.10 -36.58 38.45
N LEU A 698 -1.31 -37.13 38.34
CA LEU A 698 -1.53 -38.57 38.25
C LEU A 698 -0.94 -39.14 36.95
N ILE A 699 -1.18 -38.49 35.82
CA ILE A 699 -0.61 -38.89 34.53
C ILE A 699 0.92 -38.85 34.59
N LEU A 700 1.50 -37.79 35.16
CA LEU A 700 2.95 -37.62 35.32
C LEU A 700 3.58 -38.54 36.38
N GLY A 701 2.80 -39.35 37.11
CA GLY A 701 3.30 -40.24 38.15
C GLY A 701 3.85 -39.53 39.39
N ARG A 702 3.45 -38.27 39.63
CA ARG A 702 3.95 -37.42 40.73
C ARG A 702 2.99 -37.49 41.92
N GLN A 703 3.09 -38.55 42.71
CA GLN A 703 2.36 -38.67 43.98
C GLN A 703 3.25 -38.32 45.18
N GLY A 704 2.88 -37.22 45.87
CA GLY A 704 3.44 -36.73 47.15
C GLY A 704 3.67 -35.21 47.10
N ALA A 705 3.27 -34.35 48.05
CA ALA A 705 2.49 -34.46 49.27
C ALA A 705 1.57 -33.21 49.36
N VAL A 706 0.39 -33.37 49.94
CA VAL A 706 -0.42 -32.22 50.39
C VAL A 706 0.22 -31.69 51.68
N HIS A 707 0.93 -30.58 51.57
CA HIS A 707 1.13 -29.61 52.65
C HIS A 707 0.55 -28.31 52.07
N GLY A 708 -0.53 -27.71 52.58
CA GLY A 708 -0.91 -27.56 53.97
C GLY A 708 -0.38 -26.20 54.44
N ASN A 709 -1.15 -25.15 54.13
CA ASN A 709 -0.96 -23.70 54.37
C ASN A 709 -0.12 -22.91 53.38
#